data_AF-A0A0F9S8Q1-F1
#
_entry.id   AF-A0A0F9S8Q1-F1
#
_cell.length_a   1.000
_cell.length_b   1.000
_cell.length_c   1.000
_cell.angle_alpha   90.00
_cell.angle_beta   90.00
_cell.angle_gamma   90.00
#
_symmetry.space_group_name_H-M   'P 1'
#
loop_
_entity.id
_entity.type
_entity.pdbx_description
1 polymer ?
#
loop_
_entity_poly.entity_id
_entity_poly.type
_entity_poly.pdbx_seq_one_letter_code
_entity_poly.pdbx_strand_id
1 'polypeptide(L)'
;MEIFLKRAEKAFIAKIDEEKTYRYFADIKRALKLIPSQFSRDMRSEIPRLLFKISQSLSDKSSEATEGILKHILIFTQVLRELTDNSRTEIHQVIMKQSQNQYRSLLDLMIKFVEKAEMGEFLENESTFENILIHVFGVKTQVTEFKDTDLFIKRAEKLFFGKIGQTKAIEFSENSILFLKEIDDEIQSYMSSEIAKYLFRFSQNINDLTPKTLESVLKHILLFIKAISDLGGKTIVLINQDIIRRSKKKLRGLFELFKAFLEDVRHGNEIKTEDSTLEDIINHVCGFEEEYIRFTDIGGFLKRAEKIYAEKIGKEKASSYIEHILKLIPKIPDTHRTYIGSDIAKFLLTYSEKIKLIKPEDIKRTLSSTNSFLYSIKELDHLNQEEVNKSILFHSNQKARNLIELYKLFLKKSKETIFKVKEPTFNDILLHAFGLQIGPKTIEEAPPIHKLMMDSHEEFPTAKDHEKWASAIFKAIPRYLEILQNKHGDRILNELWDLTFPMEDIIPKYQNKIAQLPRTDEKPFVAKLLHLLSQQILTDETLDRALTGSVAYIMLARVFIEIFSGKNATIRALKIRNHLEERRKANVERKNDIDYDIQKILEEDFKAIYRKSFILKTIMSIVSNKEYFIKITDLVEEDYPEELVEVYKSQNAVKPIGKQYLDSSLYGEIVIALKFFLKHLDYIKTFYDNFIHDFLTIPLDAKRKLEILKDSFMVLLDLRENLEPNKFYLKNVEIAEHQIYFSIIKYLYEPLLEIFKIVFSILEQKEESFKIVSLPKYLSDEKHENNFKQIQEIENEIKEHLTKGFIDDSDKVKWLKNSLEHRKADVLNFQLIRTLFMKVEEIKEMFLVRMEFSKIIINFLIELKKVHRNLPAVFSQFIGNIEMFDKEIDNFIEQIKNVQNLGFILLSEFETRKKRGIEAKQQLYGLKSNHMFIEHLKGLLEINQKDISISGFKN
;
A
#
# COMPACT_ATOMS: atom_id res chain seq x y z
N MET A 1 -2.27 -68.82 -19.84
CA MET A 1 -3.57 -68.22 -20.21
C MET A 1 -4.20 -68.93 -21.40
N GLU A 2 -3.66 -68.81 -22.62
CA GLU A 2 -4.30 -69.36 -23.83
C GLU A 2 -4.48 -70.89 -23.83
N ILE A 3 -3.51 -71.63 -23.27
CA ILE A 3 -3.59 -73.09 -23.17
C ILE A 3 -4.76 -73.52 -22.27
N PHE A 4 -5.01 -72.83 -21.16
CA PHE A 4 -6.10 -73.17 -20.23
C PHE A 4 -7.47 -72.80 -20.81
N LEU A 5 -7.59 -71.65 -21.47
CA LEU A 5 -8.83 -71.26 -22.16
C LEU A 5 -9.17 -72.24 -23.29
N LYS A 6 -8.20 -72.57 -24.16
CA LYS A 6 -8.41 -73.51 -25.28
C LYS A 6 -8.74 -74.94 -24.82
N ARG A 7 -8.23 -75.35 -23.66
CA ARG A 7 -8.56 -76.65 -23.05
C ARG A 7 -9.95 -76.66 -22.41
N ALA A 8 -10.37 -75.55 -21.81
CA ALA A 8 -11.69 -75.42 -21.20
C ALA A 8 -12.81 -75.37 -22.25
N GLU A 9 -12.57 -74.67 -23.36
CA GLU A 9 -13.51 -74.38 -24.45
C GLU A 9 -14.23 -75.63 -24.99
N LYS A 10 -13.53 -76.75 -25.20
CA LYS A 10 -14.13 -77.99 -25.72
C LYS A 10 -15.27 -78.54 -24.85
N ALA A 11 -15.16 -78.43 -23.52
CA ALA A 11 -16.18 -78.96 -22.62
C ALA A 11 -17.42 -78.05 -22.55
N PHE A 12 -17.26 -76.75 -22.77
CA PHE A 12 -18.38 -75.79 -22.86
C PHE A 12 -19.11 -75.90 -24.21
N ILE A 13 -18.38 -76.12 -25.31
CA ILE A 13 -18.96 -76.37 -26.65
C ILE A 13 -19.95 -77.54 -26.59
N ALA A 14 -19.57 -78.63 -25.91
CA ALA A 14 -20.40 -79.82 -25.78
C ALA A 14 -21.71 -79.60 -24.98
N LYS A 15 -21.89 -78.46 -24.27
CA LYS A 15 -23.01 -78.21 -23.36
C LYS A 15 -23.93 -77.04 -23.73
N ILE A 16 -23.45 -76.00 -24.42
CA ILE A 16 -24.25 -74.79 -24.70
C ILE A 16 -24.48 -74.55 -26.20
N ASP A 17 -23.58 -75.06 -27.06
CA ASP A 17 -23.42 -74.84 -28.51
C ASP A 17 -22.07 -74.21 -28.87
N GLU A 18 -21.53 -74.57 -30.04
CA GLU A 18 -20.17 -74.22 -30.48
C GLU A 18 -20.03 -72.72 -30.78
N GLU A 19 -20.99 -72.12 -31.48
CA GLU A 19 -20.91 -70.72 -31.90
C GLU A 19 -21.00 -69.77 -30.69
N LYS A 20 -21.93 -70.05 -29.77
CA LYS A 20 -22.06 -69.29 -28.51
C LYS A 20 -20.82 -69.40 -27.63
N THR A 21 -20.26 -70.59 -27.49
CA THR A 21 -19.08 -70.81 -26.65
C THR A 21 -17.87 -70.05 -27.19
N TYR A 22 -17.63 -70.11 -28.51
CA TYR A 22 -16.53 -69.35 -29.13
C TYR A 22 -16.68 -67.84 -28.91
N ARG A 23 -17.91 -67.31 -29.02
CA ARG A 23 -18.17 -65.89 -28.80
C ARG A 23 -17.82 -65.46 -27.37
N TYR A 24 -18.31 -66.19 -26.35
CA TYR A 24 -18.01 -65.86 -24.96
C TYR A 24 -16.51 -65.98 -24.64
N PHE A 25 -15.83 -67.03 -25.12
CA PHE A 25 -14.39 -67.20 -24.88
C PHE A 25 -13.56 -66.11 -25.59
N ALA A 26 -13.96 -65.69 -26.78
CA ALA A 26 -13.32 -64.57 -27.49
C ALA A 26 -13.49 -63.24 -26.74
N ASP A 27 -14.69 -62.96 -26.24
CA ASP A 27 -14.99 -61.75 -25.48
C ASP A 27 -14.26 -61.72 -24.13
N ILE A 28 -14.20 -62.85 -23.42
CA ILE A 28 -13.41 -62.99 -22.18
C ILE A 28 -11.93 -62.77 -22.49
N LYS A 29 -11.40 -63.37 -23.57
CA LYS A 29 -9.98 -63.20 -23.96
C LYS A 29 -9.66 -61.74 -24.29
N ARG A 30 -10.59 -61.00 -24.90
CA ARG A 30 -10.44 -59.56 -25.15
C ARG A 30 -10.48 -58.76 -23.85
N ALA A 31 -11.45 -59.03 -22.97
CA ALA A 31 -11.58 -58.34 -21.68
C ALA A 31 -10.36 -58.57 -20.76
N LEU A 32 -9.82 -59.79 -20.73
CA LEU A 32 -8.60 -60.12 -19.97
C LEU A 32 -7.36 -59.31 -20.41
N LYS A 33 -7.31 -58.83 -21.65
CA LYS A 33 -6.22 -57.95 -22.11
C LYS A 33 -6.34 -56.52 -21.61
N LEU A 34 -7.54 -56.11 -21.17
CA LEU A 34 -7.85 -54.75 -20.74
C LEU A 34 -7.85 -54.58 -19.22
N ILE A 35 -7.56 -55.63 -18.45
CA ILE A 35 -7.44 -55.53 -16.98
C ILE A 35 -6.27 -54.60 -16.61
N PRO A 36 -6.47 -53.62 -15.71
CA PRO A 36 -5.42 -52.72 -15.24
C PRO A 36 -4.20 -53.47 -14.70
N SER A 37 -3.01 -52.88 -14.87
CA SER A 37 -1.73 -53.51 -14.53
C SER A 37 -1.66 -53.97 -13.06
N GLN A 38 -2.27 -53.20 -12.14
CA GLN A 38 -2.35 -53.49 -10.71
C GLN A 38 -3.11 -54.77 -10.34
N PHE A 39 -4.08 -55.20 -11.15
CA PHE A 39 -4.83 -56.45 -10.95
C PHE A 39 -4.38 -57.58 -11.89
N SER A 40 -3.56 -57.24 -12.89
CA SER A 40 -3.13 -58.16 -13.94
C SER A 40 -2.32 -59.36 -13.43
N ARG A 41 -1.57 -59.20 -12.32
CA ARG A 41 -0.73 -60.26 -11.75
C ARG A 41 -1.53 -61.39 -11.11
N ASP A 42 -2.71 -61.09 -10.57
CA ASP A 42 -3.55 -62.06 -9.87
C ASP A 42 -4.71 -62.53 -10.75
N MET A 43 -5.52 -61.62 -11.31
CA MET A 43 -6.77 -62.03 -11.97
C MET A 43 -6.58 -62.54 -13.41
N ARG A 44 -5.57 -62.04 -14.13
CA ARG A 44 -5.34 -62.41 -15.55
C ARG A 44 -4.95 -63.88 -15.73
N SER A 45 -4.36 -64.50 -14.71
CA SER A 45 -4.06 -65.94 -14.67
C SER A 45 -5.15 -66.77 -14.00
N GLU A 46 -5.81 -66.24 -12.97
CA GLU A 46 -6.78 -67.00 -12.19
C GLU A 46 -8.12 -67.18 -12.90
N ILE A 47 -8.60 -66.20 -13.69
CA ILE A 47 -9.82 -66.35 -14.50
C ILE A 47 -9.73 -67.56 -15.48
N PRO A 48 -8.67 -67.67 -16.33
CA PRO A 48 -8.46 -68.86 -17.16
C PRO A 48 -8.35 -70.17 -16.38
N ARG A 49 -7.73 -70.16 -15.19
CA ARG A 49 -7.59 -71.36 -14.35
C ARG A 49 -8.93 -71.80 -13.78
N LEU A 50 -9.76 -70.86 -13.33
CA LEU A 50 -11.10 -71.13 -12.83
C LEU A 50 -11.98 -71.70 -13.95
N LEU A 51 -11.98 -71.10 -15.14
CA LEU A 51 -12.71 -71.63 -16.31
C LEU A 51 -12.31 -73.06 -16.65
N PHE A 52 -11.01 -73.36 -16.63
CA PHE A 52 -10.53 -74.72 -16.84
C PHE A 52 -10.97 -75.67 -15.71
N LYS A 53 -10.90 -75.25 -14.45
CA LYS A 53 -11.39 -76.07 -13.34
C LYS A 53 -12.89 -76.38 -13.47
N ILE A 54 -13.70 -75.37 -13.80
CA ILE A 54 -15.15 -75.54 -14.00
C ILE A 54 -15.42 -76.50 -15.16
N SER A 55 -14.66 -76.38 -16.27
CA SER A 55 -14.78 -77.22 -17.46
C SER A 55 -14.69 -78.73 -17.19
N GLN A 56 -13.97 -79.13 -16.13
CA GLN A 56 -13.84 -80.53 -15.71
C GLN A 56 -15.05 -81.07 -14.94
N SER A 57 -15.98 -80.21 -14.55
CA SER A 57 -17.16 -80.53 -13.72
C SER A 57 -18.49 -80.12 -14.37
N LEU A 58 -18.51 -79.89 -15.69
CA LEU A 58 -19.70 -79.43 -16.43
C LEU A 58 -20.71 -80.53 -16.76
N SER A 59 -20.34 -81.82 -16.65
CA SER A 59 -21.22 -82.94 -17.00
C SER A 59 -22.56 -82.86 -16.26
N ASP A 60 -22.51 -82.41 -15.01
CA ASP A 60 -23.62 -82.46 -14.06
C ASP A 60 -24.43 -81.15 -14.05
N LYS A 61 -24.07 -80.18 -14.90
CA LYS A 61 -24.70 -78.85 -14.99
C LYS A 61 -25.60 -78.72 -16.22
N SER A 62 -26.70 -77.98 -16.09
CA SER A 62 -27.62 -77.67 -17.20
C SER A 62 -26.98 -76.72 -18.21
N SER A 63 -27.46 -76.71 -19.45
CA SER A 63 -26.95 -75.80 -20.50
C SER A 63 -27.11 -74.33 -20.10
N GLU A 64 -28.24 -73.95 -19.51
CA GLU A 64 -28.50 -72.59 -19.02
C GLU A 64 -27.56 -72.17 -17.88
N ALA A 65 -27.34 -73.04 -16.88
CA ALA A 65 -26.37 -72.74 -15.82
C ALA A 65 -24.95 -72.62 -16.39
N THR A 66 -24.61 -73.46 -17.37
CA THR A 66 -23.30 -73.45 -18.02
C THR A 66 -23.09 -72.15 -18.82
N GLU A 67 -24.12 -71.67 -19.54
CA GLU A 67 -24.08 -70.39 -20.26
C GLU A 67 -24.01 -69.21 -19.27
N GLY A 68 -24.78 -69.27 -18.20
CA GLY A 68 -24.81 -68.26 -17.14
C GLY A 68 -23.47 -68.08 -16.44
N ILE A 69 -22.73 -69.16 -16.18
CA ILE A 69 -21.36 -69.11 -15.64
C ILE A 69 -20.43 -68.33 -16.56
N LEU A 70 -20.44 -68.61 -17.87
CA LEU A 70 -19.60 -67.89 -18.84
C LEU A 70 -19.95 -66.40 -18.88
N LYS A 71 -21.24 -66.09 -18.81
CA LYS A 71 -21.73 -64.71 -18.77
C LYS A 71 -21.27 -63.97 -17.50
N HIS A 72 -21.33 -64.61 -16.33
CA HIS A 72 -20.88 -64.00 -15.06
C HIS A 72 -19.38 -63.78 -15.03
N ILE A 73 -18.60 -64.72 -15.55
CA ILE A 73 -17.15 -64.57 -15.68
C ILE A 73 -16.82 -63.41 -16.63
N LEU A 74 -17.53 -63.29 -17.75
CA LEU A 74 -17.34 -62.17 -18.68
C LEU A 74 -17.67 -60.83 -18.02
N ILE A 75 -18.83 -60.71 -17.37
CA ILE A 75 -19.27 -59.50 -16.64
C ILE A 75 -18.23 -59.10 -15.60
N PHE A 76 -17.82 -60.05 -14.75
CA PHE A 76 -16.82 -59.80 -13.73
C PHE A 76 -15.50 -59.30 -14.34
N THR A 77 -15.05 -59.94 -15.43
CA THR A 77 -13.80 -59.58 -16.12
C THR A 77 -13.87 -58.18 -16.74
N GLN A 78 -15.02 -57.78 -17.29
CA GLN A 78 -15.22 -56.47 -17.90
C GLN A 78 -15.22 -55.36 -16.87
N VAL A 79 -15.91 -55.56 -15.74
CA VAL A 79 -16.01 -54.59 -14.65
C VAL A 79 -14.64 -54.27 -14.03
N LEU A 80 -13.71 -55.24 -13.98
CA LEU A 80 -12.35 -54.99 -13.49
C LEU A 80 -11.62 -53.91 -14.31
N ARG A 81 -12.03 -53.65 -15.56
CA ARG A 81 -11.48 -52.56 -16.36
C ARG A 81 -11.81 -51.18 -15.78
N GLU A 82 -12.95 -51.03 -15.13
CA GLU A 82 -13.45 -49.75 -14.63
C GLU A 82 -12.78 -49.34 -13.31
N LEU A 83 -11.99 -50.22 -12.71
CA LEU A 83 -11.28 -50.00 -11.44
C LEU A 83 -9.88 -49.40 -11.64
N THR A 84 -9.70 -48.49 -12.59
CA THR A 84 -8.36 -47.93 -12.93
C THR A 84 -7.76 -47.05 -11.84
N ASP A 85 -8.60 -46.34 -11.08
CA ASP A 85 -8.13 -45.31 -10.12
C ASP A 85 -8.07 -45.81 -8.67
N ASN A 86 -8.66 -46.97 -8.37
CA ASN A 86 -8.72 -47.51 -7.01
C ASN A 86 -7.54 -48.44 -6.75
N SER A 87 -6.88 -48.31 -5.60
CA SER A 87 -5.78 -49.21 -5.24
C SER A 87 -6.29 -50.62 -4.94
N ARG A 88 -5.44 -51.63 -5.16
CA ARG A 88 -5.80 -53.03 -4.86
C ARG A 88 -6.24 -53.24 -3.42
N THR A 89 -5.64 -52.49 -2.50
CA THR A 89 -5.95 -52.54 -1.06
C THR A 89 -7.35 -51.99 -0.78
N GLU A 90 -7.73 -50.87 -1.42
CA GLU A 90 -9.07 -50.29 -1.29
C GLU A 90 -10.16 -51.26 -1.77
N ILE A 91 -9.96 -51.89 -2.93
CA ILE A 91 -10.95 -52.85 -3.46
C ILE A 91 -11.11 -54.05 -2.52
N HIS A 92 -10.01 -54.57 -1.96
CA HIS A 92 -10.10 -55.66 -0.98
C HIS A 92 -10.81 -55.23 0.31
N GLN A 93 -10.58 -54.00 0.77
CA GLN A 93 -11.29 -53.45 1.93
C GLN A 93 -12.79 -53.31 1.67
N VAL A 94 -13.19 -52.87 0.48
CA VAL A 94 -14.61 -52.78 0.10
C VAL A 94 -15.26 -54.18 0.13
N ILE A 95 -14.61 -55.20 -0.44
CA ILE A 95 -15.10 -56.59 -0.42
C ILE A 95 -15.23 -57.10 1.02
N MET A 96 -14.20 -56.90 1.83
CA MET A 96 -14.20 -57.30 3.25
C MET A 96 -15.31 -56.60 4.02
N LYS A 97 -15.53 -55.30 3.78
CA LYS A 97 -16.55 -54.52 4.47
C LYS A 97 -17.96 -54.97 4.09
N GLN A 98 -18.25 -55.13 2.80
CA GLN A 98 -19.58 -55.54 2.34
C GLN A 98 -19.91 -57.00 2.65
N SER A 99 -18.91 -57.88 2.64
CA SER A 99 -19.09 -59.30 3.03
C SER A 99 -19.04 -59.54 4.55
N GLN A 100 -18.94 -58.49 5.37
CA GLN A 100 -18.72 -58.62 6.82
C GLN A 100 -17.51 -59.52 7.18
N ASN A 101 -16.41 -59.36 6.44
CA ASN A 101 -15.12 -60.06 6.54
C ASN A 101 -15.13 -61.54 6.14
N GLN A 102 -16.22 -62.04 5.55
CA GLN A 102 -16.28 -63.43 5.08
C GLN A 102 -15.41 -63.67 3.85
N TYR A 103 -15.30 -62.68 2.95
CA TYR A 103 -14.50 -62.76 1.74
C TYR A 103 -13.45 -61.66 1.72
N ARG A 104 -12.24 -61.98 1.26
CA ARG A 104 -11.06 -61.11 1.48
C ARG A 104 -10.39 -60.64 0.19
N SER A 105 -10.74 -61.23 -0.94
CA SER A 105 -10.08 -60.95 -2.22
C SER A 105 -11.05 -60.90 -3.39
N LEU A 106 -10.60 -60.32 -4.50
CA LEU A 106 -11.31 -60.34 -5.77
C LEU A 106 -11.55 -61.76 -6.31
N LEU A 107 -10.64 -62.70 -6.01
CA LEU A 107 -10.82 -64.10 -6.39
C LEU A 107 -11.96 -64.75 -5.61
N ASP A 108 -12.05 -64.46 -4.31
CA ASP A 108 -13.15 -64.96 -3.47
C ASP A 108 -14.50 -64.43 -3.95
N LEU A 109 -14.56 -63.13 -4.28
CA LEU A 109 -15.75 -62.52 -4.84
C LEU A 109 -16.13 -63.15 -6.18
N MET A 110 -15.17 -63.38 -7.07
CA MET A 110 -15.40 -64.01 -8.37
C MET A 110 -15.93 -65.43 -8.23
N ILE A 111 -15.32 -66.25 -7.36
CA ILE A 111 -15.77 -67.62 -7.10
C ILE A 111 -17.21 -67.59 -6.60
N LYS A 112 -17.52 -66.71 -5.65
CA LYS A 112 -18.88 -66.63 -5.10
C LYS A 112 -19.91 -66.12 -6.10
N PHE A 113 -19.53 -65.17 -6.95
CA PHE A 113 -20.38 -64.67 -8.04
C PHE A 113 -20.67 -65.74 -9.09
N VAL A 114 -19.70 -66.61 -9.36
CA VAL A 114 -19.89 -67.76 -10.26
C VAL A 114 -20.76 -68.84 -9.60
N GLU A 115 -20.57 -69.13 -8.31
CA GLU A 115 -21.44 -70.05 -7.56
C GLU A 115 -22.91 -69.64 -7.61
N LYS A 116 -23.20 -68.34 -7.60
CA LYS A 116 -24.58 -67.83 -7.77
C LYS A 116 -25.17 -68.17 -9.15
N ALA A 117 -24.38 -68.01 -10.21
CA ALA A 117 -24.78 -68.44 -11.55
C ALA A 117 -24.95 -69.96 -11.67
N GLU A 118 -24.16 -70.75 -10.94
CA GLU A 118 -24.34 -72.21 -10.85
C GLU A 118 -25.67 -72.59 -10.20
N MET A 119 -26.15 -71.77 -9.27
CA MET A 119 -27.45 -71.92 -8.62
C MET A 119 -28.62 -71.33 -9.43
N GLY A 120 -28.35 -70.79 -10.63
CA GLY A 120 -29.35 -70.18 -11.51
C GLY A 120 -29.72 -68.74 -11.17
N GLU A 121 -29.04 -68.10 -10.23
CA GLU A 121 -29.21 -66.68 -9.91
C GLU A 121 -28.32 -65.82 -10.82
N PHE A 122 -28.93 -65.11 -11.76
CA PHE A 122 -28.21 -64.30 -12.74
C PHE A 122 -28.34 -62.79 -12.49
N LEU A 123 -27.26 -62.03 -12.70
CA LEU A 123 -27.30 -60.57 -12.64
C LEU A 123 -28.03 -59.99 -13.87
N GLU A 124 -29.18 -59.34 -13.65
CA GLU A 124 -30.03 -58.74 -14.69
C GLU A 124 -29.75 -57.24 -14.96
N ASN A 125 -29.03 -56.54 -14.07
CA ASN A 125 -28.79 -55.08 -14.11
C ASN A 125 -27.46 -54.67 -14.79
N GLU A 126 -27.24 -53.37 -15.01
CA GLU A 126 -25.99 -52.81 -15.57
C GLU A 126 -24.75 -53.30 -14.80
N SER A 127 -23.76 -53.75 -15.56
CA SER A 127 -22.54 -54.44 -15.10
C SER A 127 -21.54 -53.49 -14.43
N THR A 128 -21.75 -53.09 -13.16
CA THR A 128 -20.78 -52.32 -12.37
C THR A 128 -20.23 -53.12 -11.18
N PHE A 129 -19.08 -52.70 -10.63
CA PHE A 129 -18.45 -53.39 -9.50
C PHE A 129 -19.30 -53.39 -8.24
N GLU A 130 -19.97 -52.27 -7.96
CA GLU A 130 -20.92 -52.18 -6.84
C GLU A 130 -22.14 -53.07 -7.04
N ASN A 131 -22.66 -53.19 -8.27
CA ASN A 131 -23.79 -54.06 -8.54
C ASN A 131 -23.43 -55.55 -8.37
N ILE A 132 -22.20 -55.95 -8.70
CA ILE A 132 -21.71 -57.30 -8.38
C ILE A 132 -21.68 -57.51 -6.87
N LEU A 133 -21.16 -56.56 -6.09
CA LEU A 133 -21.10 -56.69 -4.63
C LEU A 133 -22.50 -56.77 -4.01
N ILE A 134 -23.44 -55.95 -4.48
CA ILE A 134 -24.84 -55.98 -4.03
C ILE A 134 -25.49 -57.31 -4.41
N HIS A 135 -25.26 -57.82 -5.61
CA HIS A 135 -25.85 -59.09 -6.04
C HIS A 135 -25.31 -60.28 -5.25
N VAL A 136 -24.02 -60.26 -4.88
CA VAL A 136 -23.41 -61.35 -4.09
C VAL A 136 -23.77 -61.24 -2.60
N PHE A 137 -23.83 -60.03 -2.02
CA PHE A 137 -23.94 -59.81 -0.56
C PHE A 137 -25.27 -59.20 -0.07
N GLY A 138 -26.10 -58.63 -0.95
CA GLY A 138 -27.52 -58.33 -0.68
C GLY A 138 -27.87 -57.07 0.12
N VAL A 139 -26.98 -56.08 0.31
CA VAL A 139 -27.27 -54.91 1.19
C VAL A 139 -27.16 -53.56 0.48
N LYS A 140 -28.26 -52.78 0.46
CA LYS A 140 -28.30 -51.35 0.12
C LYS A 140 -28.11 -50.51 1.39
N THR A 141 -26.91 -50.00 1.61
CA THR A 141 -26.69 -48.88 2.54
C THR A 141 -25.82 -47.84 1.85
N GLN A 142 -26.31 -46.59 1.80
CA GLN A 142 -25.50 -45.42 1.45
C GLN A 142 -24.26 -45.42 2.33
N VAL A 143 -23.11 -45.47 1.67
CA VAL A 143 -21.79 -45.56 2.30
C VAL A 143 -21.46 -44.19 2.86
N THR A 144 -21.75 -43.94 4.14
CA THR A 144 -20.88 -43.08 4.93
C THR A 144 -19.60 -43.86 5.19
N GLU A 145 -18.49 -43.39 4.65
CA GLU A 145 -17.16 -43.91 4.96
C GLU A 145 -16.86 -43.77 6.45
N PHE A 146 -17.29 -44.74 7.26
CA PHE A 146 -16.69 -44.92 8.58
C PHE A 146 -15.27 -45.44 8.36
N LYS A 147 -14.27 -44.63 8.71
CA LYS A 147 -12.90 -45.09 8.96
C LYS A 147 -12.94 -46.11 10.09
N ASP A 148 -12.07 -47.14 10.07
CA ASP A 148 -12.04 -48.21 11.09
C ASP A 148 -12.04 -47.68 12.54
N THR A 149 -11.51 -46.48 12.76
CA THR A 149 -11.49 -45.73 14.02
C THR A 149 -12.89 -45.49 14.60
N ASP A 150 -13.84 -45.06 13.78
CA ASP A 150 -15.18 -44.65 14.23
C ASP A 150 -16.00 -45.88 14.67
N LEU A 151 -15.78 -47.00 13.98
CA LEU A 151 -16.40 -48.28 14.31
C LEU A 151 -15.95 -48.81 15.69
N PHE A 152 -14.66 -48.68 16.01
CA PHE A 152 -14.13 -49.09 17.32
C PHE A 152 -14.73 -48.25 18.46
N ILE A 153 -14.88 -46.94 18.25
CA ILE A 153 -15.43 -46.02 19.25
C ILE A 153 -16.93 -46.28 19.46
N LYS A 154 -17.70 -46.45 18.38
CA LYS A 154 -19.13 -46.79 18.47
C LYS A 154 -19.40 -48.18 19.07
N ARG A 155 -18.45 -49.11 18.99
CA ARG A 155 -18.54 -50.40 19.70
C ARG A 155 -18.23 -50.25 21.18
N ALA A 156 -17.27 -49.41 21.56
CA ALA A 156 -16.95 -49.10 22.94
C ALA A 156 -18.11 -48.38 23.66
N GLU A 157 -18.80 -47.48 22.95
CA GLU A 157 -20.01 -46.76 23.40
C GLU A 157 -21.04 -47.70 24.04
N LYS A 158 -21.39 -48.81 23.37
CA LYS A 158 -22.39 -49.77 23.87
C LYS A 158 -22.00 -50.43 25.18
N LEU A 159 -20.71 -50.60 25.45
CA LEU A 159 -20.22 -51.18 26.70
C LEU A 159 -20.20 -50.12 27.81
N PHE A 160 -19.83 -48.88 27.49
CA PHE A 160 -19.93 -47.76 28.45
C PHE A 160 -21.39 -47.48 28.86
N PHE A 161 -22.37 -47.67 27.97
CA PHE A 161 -23.81 -47.50 28.27
C PHE A 161 -24.23 -48.25 29.53
N GLY A 162 -23.78 -49.48 29.68
CA GLY A 162 -24.11 -50.34 30.80
C GLY A 162 -23.60 -49.85 32.16
N LYS A 163 -22.72 -48.83 32.18
CA LYS A 163 -22.00 -48.41 33.39
C LYS A 163 -22.12 -46.94 33.76
N ILE A 164 -22.18 -46.03 32.78
CA ILE A 164 -22.30 -44.57 33.00
C ILE A 164 -23.61 -43.98 32.45
N GLY A 165 -24.48 -44.83 31.90
CA GLY A 165 -25.74 -44.43 31.28
C GLY A 165 -25.59 -44.04 29.80
N GLN A 166 -26.70 -44.17 29.06
CA GLN A 166 -26.74 -43.99 27.61
C GLN A 166 -26.33 -42.58 27.18
N THR A 167 -26.87 -41.54 27.81
CA THR A 167 -26.64 -40.14 27.41
C THR A 167 -25.16 -39.76 27.46
N LYS A 168 -24.48 -40.03 28.59
CA LYS A 168 -23.07 -39.67 28.80
C LYS A 168 -22.13 -40.44 27.87
N ALA A 169 -22.46 -41.69 27.58
CA ALA A 169 -21.62 -42.51 26.71
C ALA A 169 -21.80 -42.18 25.22
N ILE A 170 -23.00 -41.76 24.79
CA ILE A 170 -23.21 -41.18 23.44
C ILE A 170 -22.39 -39.89 23.31
N GLU A 171 -22.53 -38.98 24.29
CA GLU A 171 -21.82 -37.71 24.31
C GLU A 171 -20.30 -37.90 24.24
N PHE A 172 -19.76 -38.84 25.02
CA PHE A 172 -18.34 -39.19 24.95
C PHE A 172 -17.93 -39.74 23.58
N SER A 173 -18.72 -40.63 22.98
CA SER A 173 -18.40 -41.20 21.67
C SER A 173 -18.43 -40.14 20.57
N GLU A 174 -19.40 -39.23 20.60
CA GLU A 174 -19.52 -38.16 19.61
C GLU A 174 -18.37 -37.16 19.73
N ASN A 175 -18.03 -36.74 20.96
CA ASN A 175 -16.88 -35.88 21.24
C ASN A 175 -15.55 -36.54 20.85
N SER A 176 -15.40 -37.85 21.08
CA SER A 176 -14.19 -38.57 20.68
C SER A 176 -14.03 -38.59 19.17
N ILE A 177 -15.10 -38.87 18.42
CA ILE A 177 -15.07 -38.89 16.95
C ILE A 177 -14.79 -37.49 16.39
N LEU A 178 -15.37 -36.45 17.00
CA LEU A 178 -15.13 -35.06 16.62
C LEU A 178 -13.67 -34.67 16.85
N PHE A 179 -13.15 -34.81 18.07
CA PHE A 179 -11.80 -34.34 18.41
C PHE A 179 -10.69 -35.16 17.72
N LEU A 180 -10.92 -36.44 17.42
CA LEU A 180 -9.95 -37.23 16.65
C LEU A 180 -9.76 -36.70 15.21
N LYS A 181 -10.77 -36.03 14.63
CA LYS A 181 -10.65 -35.36 13.32
C LYS A 181 -9.91 -34.02 13.41
N GLU A 182 -9.77 -33.47 14.59
CA GLU A 182 -9.09 -32.20 14.86
C GLU A 182 -7.62 -32.40 15.28
N ILE A 183 -7.15 -33.65 15.39
CA ILE A 183 -5.73 -33.96 15.62
C ILE A 183 -4.90 -33.46 14.43
N ASP A 184 -3.72 -32.89 14.73
CA ASP A 184 -2.70 -32.50 13.75
C ASP A 184 -2.44 -33.57 12.68
N ASP A 185 -2.45 -33.14 11.41
CA ASP A 185 -2.38 -34.00 10.22
C ASP A 185 -1.16 -34.95 10.23
N GLU A 186 -0.02 -34.55 10.84
CA GLU A 186 1.20 -35.37 10.88
C GLU A 186 0.98 -36.68 11.65
N ILE A 187 0.14 -36.65 12.69
CA ILE A 187 -0.07 -37.76 13.62
C ILE A 187 -1.49 -38.33 13.60
N GLN A 188 -2.43 -37.64 12.94
CA GLN A 188 -3.85 -37.95 12.94
C GLN A 188 -4.13 -39.42 12.61
N SER A 189 -3.52 -39.95 11.54
CA SER A 189 -3.75 -41.34 11.11
C SER A 189 -3.30 -42.38 12.14
N TYR A 190 -2.11 -42.17 12.73
CA TYR A 190 -1.54 -43.08 13.73
C TYR A 190 -2.29 -42.99 15.07
N MET A 191 -2.46 -41.79 15.62
CA MET A 191 -3.05 -41.58 16.95
C MET A 191 -4.54 -41.91 16.95
N SER A 192 -5.29 -41.55 15.91
CA SER A 192 -6.71 -41.91 15.82
C SER A 192 -6.88 -43.42 15.80
N SER A 193 -6.02 -44.15 15.07
CA SER A 193 -6.04 -45.62 15.04
C SER A 193 -5.74 -46.24 16.40
N GLU A 194 -4.68 -45.78 17.07
CA GLU A 194 -4.23 -46.36 18.33
C GLU A 194 -5.15 -46.02 19.51
N ILE A 195 -5.69 -44.80 19.58
CA ILE A 195 -6.67 -44.39 20.59
C ILE A 195 -7.99 -45.14 20.41
N ALA A 196 -8.49 -45.26 19.18
CA ALA A 196 -9.73 -46.01 18.92
C ALA A 196 -9.60 -47.50 19.30
N LYS A 197 -8.46 -48.13 18.96
CA LYS A 197 -8.16 -49.52 19.38
C LYS A 197 -8.05 -49.63 20.91
N TYR A 198 -7.42 -48.65 21.56
CA TYR A 198 -7.33 -48.61 23.02
C TYR A 198 -8.70 -48.51 23.65
N LEU A 199 -9.55 -47.59 23.20
CA LEU A 199 -10.91 -47.40 23.70
C LEU A 199 -11.73 -48.67 23.60
N PHE A 200 -11.66 -49.36 22.46
CA PHE A 200 -12.34 -50.64 22.30
C PHE A 200 -11.82 -51.71 23.27
N ARG A 201 -10.50 -51.89 23.39
CA ARG A 201 -9.93 -52.84 24.36
C ARG A 201 -10.25 -52.47 25.80
N PHE A 202 -10.20 -51.19 26.13
CA PHE A 202 -10.54 -50.67 27.45
C PHE A 202 -12.00 -50.95 27.79
N SER A 203 -12.91 -50.74 26.84
CA SER A 203 -14.35 -50.96 27.01
C SER A 203 -14.71 -52.41 27.37
N GLN A 204 -13.88 -53.38 26.97
CA GLN A 204 -14.08 -54.80 27.30
C GLN A 204 -13.77 -55.15 28.76
N ASN A 205 -12.94 -54.34 29.43
CA ASN A 205 -12.46 -54.58 30.79
C ASN A 205 -12.99 -53.55 31.80
N ILE A 206 -14.09 -52.86 31.50
CA ILE A 206 -14.62 -51.81 32.37
C ILE A 206 -15.29 -52.33 33.63
N ASN A 207 -15.62 -53.62 33.72
CA ASN A 207 -16.42 -54.19 34.82
C ASN A 207 -15.78 -53.99 36.21
N ASP A 208 -14.45 -53.89 36.27
CA ASP A 208 -13.70 -53.74 37.53
C ASP A 208 -13.59 -52.28 38.02
N LEU A 209 -14.01 -51.29 37.22
CA LEU A 209 -13.92 -49.86 37.57
C LEU A 209 -15.21 -49.35 38.23
N THR A 210 -15.14 -48.29 39.06
CA THR A 210 -16.38 -47.62 39.51
C THR A 210 -16.90 -46.67 38.40
N PRO A 211 -18.21 -46.33 38.36
CA PRO A 211 -18.74 -45.36 37.40
C PRO A 211 -17.98 -44.02 37.43
N LYS A 212 -17.63 -43.52 38.63
CA LYS A 212 -16.85 -42.29 38.79
C LYS A 212 -15.45 -42.40 38.20
N THR A 213 -14.76 -43.52 38.44
CA THR A 213 -13.42 -43.76 37.86
C THR A 213 -13.49 -43.86 36.35
N LEU A 214 -14.53 -44.52 35.81
CA LEU A 214 -14.74 -44.62 34.37
C LEU A 214 -15.01 -43.26 33.75
N GLU A 215 -15.91 -42.45 34.32
CA GLU A 215 -16.16 -41.08 33.85
C GLU A 215 -14.88 -40.22 33.86
N SER A 216 -14.06 -40.33 34.91
CA SER A 216 -12.78 -39.61 34.98
C SER A 216 -11.80 -40.04 33.89
N VAL A 217 -11.62 -41.35 33.67
CA VAL A 217 -10.75 -41.87 32.60
C VAL A 217 -11.23 -41.40 31.23
N LEU A 218 -12.54 -41.45 30.97
CA LEU A 218 -13.11 -40.97 29.70
C LEU A 218 -12.90 -39.47 29.51
N LYS A 219 -13.10 -38.65 30.56
CA LYS A 219 -12.81 -37.21 30.53
C LYS A 219 -11.35 -36.94 30.15
N HIS A 220 -10.40 -37.66 30.77
CA HIS A 220 -8.98 -37.46 30.51
C HIS A 220 -8.53 -38.00 29.15
N ILE A 221 -9.24 -38.96 28.56
CA ILE A 221 -9.04 -39.36 27.16
C ILE A 221 -9.38 -38.19 26.22
N LEU A 222 -10.52 -37.54 26.41
CA LEU A 222 -10.89 -36.37 25.58
C LEU A 222 -9.90 -35.22 25.76
N LEU A 223 -9.44 -34.98 26.98
CA LEU A 223 -8.43 -33.97 27.29
C LEU A 223 -7.12 -34.26 26.54
N PHE A 224 -6.66 -35.51 26.54
CA PHE A 224 -5.46 -35.88 25.78
C PHE A 224 -5.65 -35.71 24.27
N ILE A 225 -6.80 -36.12 23.72
CA ILE A 225 -7.10 -35.98 22.29
C ILE A 225 -7.10 -34.49 21.89
N LYS A 226 -7.70 -33.61 22.70
CA LYS A 226 -7.65 -32.16 22.47
C LYS A 226 -6.22 -31.62 22.55
N ALA A 227 -5.43 -32.05 23.53
CA ALA A 227 -4.06 -31.58 23.71
C ALA A 227 -3.15 -31.89 22.52
N ILE A 228 -3.43 -32.95 21.75
CA ILE A 228 -2.66 -33.31 20.55
C ILE A 228 -3.24 -32.72 19.24
N SER A 229 -4.27 -31.88 19.31
CA SER A 229 -4.75 -31.08 18.18
C SER A 229 -3.79 -29.95 17.80
N ASP A 230 -3.05 -29.43 18.78
CA ASP A 230 -1.99 -28.46 18.59
C ASP A 230 -0.68 -28.99 19.21
N LEU A 231 0.27 -29.33 18.34
CA LEU A 231 1.59 -29.82 18.75
C LEU A 231 2.54 -28.72 19.20
N GLY A 232 2.09 -27.45 19.24
CA GLY A 232 2.88 -26.30 19.64
C GLY A 232 4.06 -26.04 18.69
N GLY A 233 3.89 -26.37 17.40
CA GLY A 233 4.92 -26.25 16.37
C GLY A 233 6.04 -27.31 16.44
N LYS A 234 5.94 -28.34 17.28
CA LYS A 234 6.91 -29.45 17.37
C LYS A 234 6.50 -30.62 16.47
N THR A 235 7.46 -31.23 15.78
CA THR A 235 7.23 -32.48 15.03
C THR A 235 7.08 -33.67 15.97
N ILE A 236 6.41 -34.74 15.51
CA ILE A 236 6.26 -36.00 16.29
C ILE A 236 7.59 -36.59 16.75
N VAL A 237 8.66 -36.41 15.98
CA VAL A 237 10.01 -36.89 16.33
C VAL A 237 10.54 -36.15 17.56
N LEU A 238 10.38 -34.82 17.62
CA LEU A 238 10.81 -34.00 18.76
C LEU A 238 10.01 -34.33 20.01
N ILE A 239 8.69 -34.47 19.88
CA ILE A 239 7.79 -34.86 20.98
C ILE A 239 8.18 -36.23 21.54
N ASN A 240 8.37 -37.23 20.68
CA ASN A 240 8.80 -38.56 21.12
C ASN A 240 10.17 -38.52 21.81
N GLN A 241 11.10 -37.71 21.30
CA GLN A 241 12.39 -37.53 21.95
C GLN A 241 12.26 -36.89 23.33
N ASP A 242 11.36 -35.94 23.53
CA ASP A 242 11.07 -35.32 24.83
C ASP A 242 10.49 -36.32 25.82
N ILE A 243 9.51 -37.10 25.39
CA ILE A 243 8.89 -38.17 26.19
C ILE A 243 9.95 -39.21 26.60
N ILE A 244 10.76 -39.70 25.65
CA ILE A 244 11.83 -40.68 25.94
C ILE A 244 12.81 -40.14 26.97
N ARG A 245 13.15 -38.85 26.88
CA ARG A 245 14.12 -38.24 27.79
C ARG A 245 13.57 -38.05 29.19
N ARG A 246 12.43 -37.37 29.31
CA ARG A 246 11.86 -37.01 30.61
C ARG A 246 11.42 -38.27 31.37
N SER A 247 10.89 -39.27 30.66
CA SER A 247 10.55 -40.57 31.24
C SER A 247 11.78 -41.46 31.59
N LYS A 248 13.01 -41.01 31.35
CA LYS A 248 14.24 -41.81 31.52
C LYS A 248 14.19 -43.14 30.73
N LYS A 249 13.74 -43.08 29.48
CA LYS A 249 13.53 -44.20 28.54
C LYS A 249 12.45 -45.21 28.95
N LYS A 250 11.61 -44.88 29.93
CA LYS A 250 10.47 -45.74 30.30
C LYS A 250 9.35 -45.68 29.27
N LEU A 251 9.17 -44.53 28.62
CA LEU A 251 8.20 -44.31 27.56
C LEU A 251 8.94 -44.04 26.24
N ARG A 252 8.48 -44.62 25.15
CA ARG A 252 9.10 -44.62 23.81
C ARG A 252 8.43 -43.65 22.85
N GLY A 253 7.31 -43.04 23.22
CA GLY A 253 6.65 -42.05 22.39
C GLY A 253 5.25 -41.65 22.88
N LEU A 254 4.56 -40.87 22.06
CA LEU A 254 3.28 -40.21 22.35
C LEU A 254 2.18 -41.17 22.80
N PHE A 255 2.07 -42.34 22.19
CA PHE A 255 1.04 -43.31 22.58
C PHE A 255 1.36 -44.03 23.91
N GLU A 256 2.65 -44.16 24.26
CA GLU A 256 3.04 -44.68 25.57
C GLU A 256 2.83 -43.63 26.67
N LEU A 257 3.03 -42.34 26.36
CA LEU A 257 2.62 -41.22 27.22
C LEU A 257 1.11 -41.24 27.47
N PHE A 258 0.28 -41.44 26.42
CA PHE A 258 -1.17 -41.58 26.56
C PHE A 258 -1.54 -42.69 27.55
N LYS A 259 -0.92 -43.88 27.44
CA LYS A 259 -1.19 -44.98 28.37
C LYS A 259 -0.76 -44.65 29.81
N ALA A 260 0.41 -44.07 29.99
CA ALA A 260 0.92 -43.69 31.31
C ALA A 260 0.03 -42.61 31.95
N PHE A 261 -0.42 -41.63 31.18
CA PHE A 261 -1.35 -40.60 31.64
C PHE A 261 -2.66 -41.19 32.17
N LEU A 262 -3.25 -42.16 31.46
CA LEU A 262 -4.48 -42.80 31.89
C LEU A 262 -4.28 -43.73 33.10
N GLU A 263 -3.11 -44.35 33.23
CA GLU A 263 -2.76 -45.10 34.43
C GLU A 263 -2.68 -44.17 35.65
N ASP A 264 -2.06 -42.99 35.55
CA ASP A 264 -2.03 -42.02 36.65
C ASP A 264 -3.44 -41.57 37.08
N VAL A 265 -4.33 -41.34 36.11
CA VAL A 265 -5.75 -41.02 36.36
C VAL A 265 -6.47 -42.15 37.09
N ARG A 266 -6.22 -43.41 36.73
CA ARG A 266 -6.80 -44.58 37.43
C ARG A 266 -6.34 -44.67 38.89
N HIS A 267 -5.14 -44.20 39.19
CA HIS A 267 -4.60 -44.13 40.56
C HIS A 267 -5.03 -42.86 41.31
N GLY A 268 -5.89 -42.01 40.72
CA GLY A 268 -6.44 -40.81 41.35
C GLY A 268 -5.61 -39.54 41.18
N ASN A 269 -4.54 -39.57 40.36
CA ASN A 269 -3.68 -38.42 40.08
C ASN A 269 -4.15 -37.70 38.81
N GLU A 270 -5.23 -36.94 38.94
CA GLU A 270 -5.90 -36.23 37.84
C GLU A 270 -5.34 -34.82 37.60
N ILE A 271 -5.30 -34.39 36.34
CA ILE A 271 -5.06 -32.99 35.98
C ILE A 271 -6.39 -32.23 36.10
N LYS A 272 -6.41 -31.16 36.90
CA LYS A 272 -7.65 -30.42 37.20
C LYS A 272 -8.08 -29.43 36.11
N THR A 273 -7.17 -29.04 35.22
CA THR A 273 -7.39 -28.05 34.16
C THR A 273 -7.97 -28.68 32.89
N GLU A 274 -9.10 -28.17 32.40
CA GLU A 274 -9.79 -28.71 31.21
C GLU A 274 -9.11 -28.33 29.89
N ASP A 275 -8.33 -27.25 29.86
CA ASP A 275 -7.59 -26.74 28.69
C ASP A 275 -6.09 -27.06 28.74
N SER A 276 -5.73 -28.22 29.29
CA SER A 276 -4.32 -28.59 29.46
C SER A 276 -3.66 -28.88 28.11
N THR A 277 -2.48 -28.29 27.88
CA THR A 277 -1.68 -28.48 26.67
C THR A 277 -0.94 -29.82 26.70
N LEU A 278 -0.41 -30.26 25.55
CA LEU A 278 0.43 -31.48 25.50
C LEU A 278 1.64 -31.39 26.44
N GLU A 279 2.22 -30.19 26.59
CA GLU A 279 3.35 -29.94 27.48
C GLU A 279 2.94 -30.12 28.96
N ASP A 280 1.73 -29.72 29.35
CA ASP A 280 1.20 -29.92 30.70
C ASP A 280 1.04 -31.41 31.02
N ILE A 281 0.56 -32.20 30.05
CA ILE A 281 0.44 -33.66 30.19
C ILE A 281 1.82 -34.31 30.30
N ILE A 282 2.79 -33.88 29.49
CA ILE A 282 4.17 -34.37 29.57
C ILE A 282 4.77 -34.04 30.94
N ASN A 283 4.55 -32.83 31.46
CA ASN A 283 5.04 -32.42 32.78
C ASN A 283 4.37 -33.21 33.91
N HIS A 284 3.08 -33.52 33.79
CA HIS A 284 2.35 -34.34 34.76
C HIS A 284 2.90 -35.76 34.84
N VAL A 285 3.07 -36.43 33.69
CA VAL A 285 3.46 -37.85 33.64
C VAL A 285 4.97 -38.04 33.78
N CYS A 286 5.76 -37.19 33.14
CA CYS A 286 7.22 -37.34 33.09
C CYS A 286 7.97 -36.42 34.05
N GLY A 287 7.28 -35.48 34.73
CA GLY A 287 7.89 -34.41 35.51
C GLY A 287 8.29 -33.20 34.66
N PHE A 288 8.49 -32.05 35.32
CA PHE A 288 9.05 -30.86 34.68
C PHE A 288 10.41 -31.14 34.07
N GLU A 289 10.71 -30.45 32.96
CA GLU A 289 12.08 -30.45 32.43
C GLU A 289 13.00 -29.78 33.46
N GLU A 290 13.68 -30.59 34.26
CA GLU A 290 14.92 -30.14 34.89
C GLU A 290 15.79 -29.60 33.74
N GLU A 291 16.32 -28.37 33.87
CA GLU A 291 17.37 -27.81 32.99
C GLU A 291 18.64 -28.68 33.11
N TYR A 292 18.55 -29.93 32.66
CA TYR A 292 19.61 -30.90 32.68
C TYR A 292 20.03 -31.10 31.25
N ILE A 293 21.20 -30.54 30.97
CA ILE A 293 21.98 -30.64 29.73
C ILE A 293 21.84 -32.05 29.17
N ARG A 294 21.03 -32.19 28.11
CA ARG A 294 20.79 -33.46 27.42
C ARG A 294 21.99 -33.78 26.52
N PHE A 295 23.16 -33.96 27.10
CA PHE A 295 24.37 -34.40 26.41
C PHE A 295 25.33 -35.06 27.41
N THR A 296 25.28 -36.38 27.51
CA THR A 296 26.21 -37.16 28.34
C THR A 296 27.68 -36.87 28.01
N ASP A 297 27.98 -36.48 26.76
CA ASP A 297 29.33 -36.15 26.33
C ASP A 297 29.67 -34.65 26.44
N ILE A 298 28.76 -33.72 26.11
CA ILE A 298 29.04 -32.28 26.20
C ILE A 298 29.20 -31.83 27.64
N GLY A 299 28.27 -32.22 28.52
CA GLY A 299 28.37 -31.90 29.94
C GLY A 299 29.66 -32.48 30.54
N GLY A 300 30.00 -33.72 30.16
CA GLY A 300 31.25 -34.37 30.55
C GLY A 300 32.50 -33.65 30.02
N PHE A 301 32.53 -33.25 28.75
CA PHE A 301 33.65 -32.51 28.15
C PHE A 301 33.83 -31.14 28.79
N LEU A 302 32.73 -30.40 29.01
CA LEU A 302 32.78 -29.07 29.62
C LEU A 302 33.15 -29.12 31.10
N LYS A 303 32.65 -30.09 31.87
CA LYS A 303 33.05 -30.28 33.28
C LYS A 303 34.51 -30.76 33.42
N ARG A 304 35.04 -31.52 32.46
CA ARG A 304 36.48 -31.83 32.38
C ARG A 304 37.31 -30.59 32.06
N ALA A 305 36.88 -29.79 31.08
CA ALA A 305 37.54 -28.53 30.72
C ALA A 305 37.50 -27.51 31.88
N GLU A 306 36.39 -27.44 32.62
CA GLU A 306 36.21 -26.58 33.81
C GLU A 306 37.30 -26.84 34.86
N LYS A 307 37.56 -28.11 35.19
CA LYS A 307 38.61 -28.49 36.14
C LYS A 307 39.97 -27.95 35.72
N ILE A 308 40.29 -28.07 34.43
CA ILE A 308 41.57 -27.62 33.87
C ILE A 308 41.63 -26.08 33.84
N TYR A 309 40.57 -25.38 33.43
CA TYR A 309 40.52 -23.92 33.45
C TYR A 309 40.59 -23.33 34.87
N ALA A 310 39.99 -24.00 35.85
CA ALA A 310 40.01 -23.57 37.25
C ALA A 310 41.44 -23.40 37.80
N GLU A 311 42.41 -24.17 37.30
CA GLU A 311 43.83 -24.08 37.68
C GLU A 311 44.47 -22.72 37.31
N LYS A 312 43.94 -21.99 36.32
CA LYS A 312 44.52 -20.74 35.79
C LYS A 312 43.68 -19.49 36.05
N ILE A 313 42.35 -19.59 36.00
CA ILE A 313 41.45 -18.41 36.14
C ILE A 313 40.65 -18.41 37.45
N GLY A 314 40.82 -19.44 38.29
CA GLY A 314 40.09 -19.62 39.55
C GLY A 314 38.78 -20.39 39.38
N LYS A 315 38.44 -21.22 40.38
CA LYS A 315 37.29 -22.13 40.36
C LYS A 315 35.97 -21.40 40.11
N GLU A 316 35.69 -20.34 40.87
CA GLU A 316 34.43 -19.57 40.73
C GLU A 316 34.23 -19.01 39.32
N LYS A 317 35.28 -18.43 38.71
CA LYS A 317 35.19 -17.85 37.37
C LYS A 317 35.05 -18.93 36.30
N ALA A 318 35.81 -20.02 36.41
CA ALA A 318 35.70 -21.15 35.50
C ALA A 318 34.30 -21.78 35.56
N SER A 319 33.78 -22.02 36.77
CA SER A 319 32.43 -22.54 36.98
C SER A 319 31.36 -21.59 36.43
N SER A 320 31.45 -20.28 36.70
CA SER A 320 30.49 -19.29 36.17
C SER A 320 30.42 -19.28 34.63
N TYR A 321 31.57 -19.25 33.96
CA TYR A 321 31.60 -19.29 32.50
C TYR A 321 31.05 -20.60 31.94
N ILE A 322 31.46 -21.74 32.50
CA ILE A 322 31.04 -23.06 32.03
C ILE A 322 29.55 -23.30 32.30
N GLU A 323 29.03 -22.86 33.45
CA GLU A 323 27.60 -22.91 33.74
C GLU A 323 26.78 -22.05 32.78
N HIS A 324 27.26 -20.87 32.42
CA HIS A 324 26.60 -20.06 31.38
C HIS A 324 26.58 -20.77 30.03
N ILE A 325 27.70 -21.37 29.62
CA ILE A 325 27.77 -22.18 28.38
C ILE A 325 26.77 -23.34 28.45
N LEU A 326 26.74 -24.07 29.57
CA LEU A 326 25.82 -25.19 29.80
C LEU A 326 24.34 -24.78 29.82
N LYS A 327 24.02 -23.55 30.25
CA LYS A 327 22.67 -22.98 30.19
C LYS A 327 22.27 -22.49 28.79
N LEU A 328 23.24 -22.10 27.96
CA LEU A 328 22.99 -21.60 26.60
C LEU A 328 22.84 -22.72 25.56
N ILE A 329 23.58 -23.82 25.70
CA ILE A 329 23.51 -24.95 24.76
C ILE A 329 22.09 -25.50 24.60
N PRO A 330 21.30 -25.74 25.67
CA PRO A 330 19.91 -26.17 25.56
C PRO A 330 18.98 -25.16 24.88
N LYS A 331 19.37 -23.89 24.77
CA LYS A 331 18.57 -22.83 24.15
C LYS A 331 18.78 -22.74 22.63
N ILE A 332 19.78 -23.44 22.08
CA ILE A 332 20.00 -23.52 20.62
C ILE A 332 18.88 -24.34 19.97
N PRO A 333 18.40 -24.00 18.75
CA PRO A 333 17.41 -24.80 18.02
C PRO A 333 17.83 -26.25 17.84
N ASP A 334 16.90 -27.21 17.97
CA ASP A 334 17.20 -28.65 17.93
C ASP A 334 17.90 -29.10 16.65
N THR A 335 17.59 -28.45 15.52
CA THR A 335 18.22 -28.64 14.20
C THR A 335 19.74 -28.44 14.23
N HIS A 336 20.25 -27.55 15.10
CA HIS A 336 21.66 -27.19 15.19
C HIS A 336 22.33 -27.70 16.46
N ARG A 337 21.56 -27.83 17.54
CA ARG A 337 22.01 -28.12 18.91
C ARG A 337 22.95 -29.33 18.97
N THR A 338 22.60 -30.40 18.27
CA THR A 338 23.26 -31.71 18.39
C THR A 338 24.71 -31.70 17.89
N TYR A 339 24.97 -31.08 16.72
CA TYR A 339 26.33 -31.03 16.16
C TYR A 339 27.14 -29.86 16.72
N ILE A 340 26.57 -28.65 16.79
CA ILE A 340 27.35 -27.45 17.17
C ILE A 340 27.73 -27.47 18.65
N GLY A 341 26.82 -27.94 19.52
CA GLY A 341 27.12 -28.10 20.94
C GLY A 341 28.27 -29.08 21.15
N SER A 342 28.23 -30.22 20.45
CA SER A 342 29.25 -31.28 20.57
C SER A 342 30.61 -30.78 20.11
N ASP A 343 30.65 -30.08 18.97
CA ASP A 343 31.89 -29.56 18.40
C ASP A 343 32.51 -28.44 19.26
N ILE A 344 31.68 -27.54 19.84
CA ILE A 344 32.15 -26.50 20.76
C ILE A 344 32.69 -27.11 22.06
N ALA A 345 32.01 -28.11 22.61
CA ALA A 345 32.44 -28.79 23.84
C ALA A 345 33.78 -29.52 23.65
N LYS A 346 33.93 -30.24 22.53
CA LYS A 346 35.21 -30.87 22.15
C LYS A 346 36.30 -29.83 21.94
N PHE A 347 36.00 -28.74 21.23
CA PHE A 347 36.96 -27.66 21.01
C PHE A 347 37.47 -27.07 22.32
N LEU A 348 36.58 -26.77 23.27
CA LEU A 348 36.96 -26.22 24.57
C LEU A 348 37.80 -27.21 25.38
N LEU A 349 37.46 -28.51 25.37
CA LEU A 349 38.30 -29.52 26.00
C LEU A 349 39.71 -29.54 25.37
N THR A 350 39.82 -29.62 24.05
CA THR A 350 41.12 -29.59 23.36
C THR A 350 41.88 -28.27 23.60
N TYR A 351 41.17 -27.14 23.73
CA TYR A 351 41.77 -25.87 24.10
C TYR A 351 42.32 -25.88 25.53
N SER A 352 41.62 -26.55 26.46
CA SER A 352 42.07 -26.73 27.84
C SER A 352 43.29 -27.66 27.96
N GLU A 353 43.46 -28.64 27.08
CA GLU A 353 44.64 -29.53 27.10
C GLU A 353 45.97 -28.76 26.86
N LYS A 354 45.91 -27.58 26.22
CA LYS A 354 47.07 -26.71 25.95
C LYS A 354 47.25 -25.58 26.97
N ILE A 355 46.58 -25.64 28.12
CA ILE A 355 46.44 -24.52 29.05
C ILE A 355 47.76 -23.96 29.62
N LYS A 356 48.82 -24.78 29.70
CA LYS A 356 50.15 -24.33 30.17
C LYS A 356 50.69 -23.17 29.32
N LEU A 357 50.38 -23.15 28.02
CA LEU A 357 50.86 -22.17 27.05
C LEU A 357 49.94 -20.95 26.87
N ILE A 358 48.82 -20.88 27.59
CA ILE A 358 47.77 -19.88 27.39
C ILE A 358 47.72 -18.92 28.60
N LYS A 359 47.55 -17.62 28.34
CA LYS A 359 47.41 -16.59 29.38
C LYS A 359 46.00 -16.64 30.01
N PRO A 360 45.85 -16.34 31.31
CA PRO A 360 44.54 -16.32 31.98
C PRO A 360 43.50 -15.43 31.28
N GLU A 361 43.93 -14.31 30.71
CA GLU A 361 43.09 -13.32 30.03
C GLU A 361 42.55 -13.87 28.71
N ASP A 362 43.35 -14.68 27.99
CA ASP A 362 42.94 -15.33 26.75
C ASP A 362 41.89 -16.43 27.03
N ILE A 363 42.01 -17.14 28.15
CA ILE A 363 41.03 -18.13 28.60
C ILE A 363 39.68 -17.44 28.87
N LYS A 364 39.68 -16.35 29.64
CA LYS A 364 38.47 -15.56 29.94
C LYS A 364 37.83 -15.03 28.65
N ARG A 365 38.63 -14.49 27.73
CA ARG A 365 38.15 -13.99 26.43
C ARG A 365 37.53 -15.10 25.58
N THR A 366 38.18 -16.25 25.49
CA THR A 366 37.64 -17.39 24.74
C THR A 366 36.31 -17.85 25.32
N LEU A 367 36.23 -18.08 26.64
CA LEU A 367 34.97 -18.51 27.28
C LEU A 367 33.85 -17.47 27.16
N SER A 368 34.17 -16.19 27.33
CA SER A 368 33.20 -15.09 27.14
C SER A 368 32.71 -15.01 25.69
N SER A 369 33.61 -15.16 24.72
CA SER A 369 33.27 -15.15 23.30
C SER A 369 32.43 -16.38 22.94
N THR A 370 32.71 -17.54 23.55
CA THR A 370 31.87 -18.74 23.37
C THR A 370 30.44 -18.51 23.85
N ASN A 371 30.24 -17.84 24.99
CA ASN A 371 28.89 -17.46 25.44
C ASN A 371 28.18 -16.55 24.42
N SER A 372 28.86 -15.50 23.94
CA SER A 372 28.31 -14.61 22.91
C SER A 372 27.92 -15.38 21.63
N PHE A 373 28.78 -16.30 21.18
CA PHE A 373 28.49 -17.10 19.99
C PHE A 373 27.27 -18.01 20.19
N LEU A 374 27.20 -18.74 21.30
CA LEU A 374 26.08 -19.64 21.61
C LEU A 374 24.76 -18.87 21.74
N TYR A 375 24.78 -17.67 22.32
CA TYR A 375 23.61 -16.80 22.42
C TYR A 375 23.05 -16.44 21.03
N SER A 376 23.93 -16.14 20.08
CA SER A 376 23.53 -15.72 18.73
C SER A 376 22.83 -16.79 17.88
N ILE A 377 23.04 -18.06 18.20
CA ILE A 377 22.50 -19.20 17.45
C ILE A 377 21.09 -19.55 17.94
N LYS A 378 20.64 -18.99 19.08
CA LYS A 378 19.32 -19.22 19.68
C LYS A 378 18.16 -18.96 18.70
N GLU A 379 18.29 -17.98 17.82
CA GLU A 379 17.23 -17.50 16.91
C GLU A 379 17.25 -18.16 15.51
N LEU A 380 18.03 -19.23 15.30
CA LEU A 380 18.15 -19.90 13.99
C LEU A 380 17.15 -21.05 13.77
N ASP A 381 16.01 -21.03 14.44
CA ASP A 381 14.99 -22.09 14.37
C ASP A 381 14.38 -22.29 12.97
N HIS A 382 14.27 -21.20 12.21
CA HIS A 382 13.67 -21.12 10.88
C HIS A 382 14.61 -21.54 9.74
N LEU A 383 15.89 -21.83 10.01
CA LEU A 383 16.86 -22.23 9.00
C LEU A 383 17.36 -23.66 9.24
N ASN A 384 17.43 -24.48 8.20
CA ASN A 384 18.06 -25.78 8.26
C ASN A 384 19.60 -25.68 8.11
N GLN A 385 20.31 -26.80 8.32
CA GLN A 385 21.78 -26.82 8.27
C GLN A 385 22.35 -26.38 6.91
N GLU A 386 21.69 -26.72 5.79
CA GLU A 386 22.15 -26.31 4.46
C GLU A 386 21.97 -24.81 4.22
N GLU A 387 20.86 -24.23 4.68
CA GLU A 387 20.56 -22.80 4.57
C GLU A 387 21.53 -21.95 5.40
N VAL A 388 21.81 -22.38 6.64
CA VAL A 388 22.84 -21.75 7.48
C VAL A 388 24.22 -21.85 6.81
N ASN A 389 24.59 -23.01 6.27
CA ASN A 389 25.86 -23.17 5.56
C ASN A 389 25.94 -22.29 4.30
N LYS A 390 24.87 -22.19 3.51
CA LYS A 390 24.78 -21.29 2.35
C LYS A 390 24.90 -19.82 2.76
N SER A 391 24.26 -19.41 3.85
CA SER A 391 24.37 -18.06 4.40
C SER A 391 25.80 -17.74 4.84
N ILE A 392 26.46 -18.67 5.54
CA ILE A 392 27.87 -18.52 5.94
C ILE A 392 28.77 -18.46 4.71
N LEU A 393 28.58 -19.33 3.71
CA LEU A 393 29.36 -19.34 2.47
C LEU A 393 29.22 -18.02 1.70
N PHE A 394 28.00 -17.49 1.59
CA PHE A 394 27.69 -16.23 0.94
C PHE A 394 28.38 -15.05 1.64
N HIS A 395 28.21 -14.92 2.96
CA HIS A 395 28.77 -13.80 3.72
C HIS A 395 30.29 -13.89 3.93
N SER A 396 30.86 -15.09 3.86
CA SER A 396 32.29 -15.33 4.09
C SER A 396 33.17 -15.22 2.84
N ASN A 397 32.59 -15.04 1.64
CA ASN A 397 33.29 -15.24 0.36
C ASN A 397 34.06 -16.59 0.36
N GLN A 398 33.38 -17.67 0.77
CA GLN A 398 33.93 -19.04 0.87
C GLN A 398 35.01 -19.28 1.94
N LYS A 399 35.25 -18.33 2.87
CA LYS A 399 36.24 -18.50 3.96
C LYS A 399 35.77 -19.41 5.11
N ALA A 400 34.46 -19.60 5.25
CA ALA A 400 33.87 -20.54 6.20
C ALA A 400 32.72 -21.29 5.53
N ARG A 401 32.59 -22.58 5.84
CA ARG A 401 31.60 -23.48 5.22
C ARG A 401 30.48 -23.91 6.16
N ASN A 402 30.70 -23.79 7.46
CA ASN A 402 29.81 -24.28 8.50
C ASN A 402 29.95 -23.46 9.80
N LEU A 403 29.04 -23.70 10.75
CA LEU A 403 29.00 -23.00 12.04
C LEU A 403 30.28 -23.18 12.88
N ILE A 404 30.94 -24.34 12.85
CA ILE A 404 32.15 -24.56 13.66
C ILE A 404 33.37 -23.84 13.09
N GLU A 405 33.48 -23.71 11.77
CA GLU A 405 34.48 -22.87 11.11
C GLU A 405 34.24 -21.39 11.40
N LEU A 406 32.98 -20.94 11.33
CA LEU A 406 32.60 -19.59 11.73
C LEU A 406 32.97 -19.30 13.20
N TYR A 407 32.67 -20.24 14.10
CA TYR A 407 33.04 -20.14 15.53
C TYR A 407 34.55 -19.94 15.73
N LYS A 408 35.38 -20.74 15.04
CA LYS A 408 36.84 -20.62 15.13
C LYS A 408 37.33 -19.27 14.62
N LEU A 409 36.77 -18.77 13.51
CA LEU A 409 37.09 -17.44 12.97
C LEU A 409 36.66 -16.32 13.93
N PHE A 410 35.45 -16.43 14.49
CA PHE A 410 34.93 -15.49 15.48
C PHE A 410 35.84 -15.41 16.72
N LEU A 411 36.29 -16.55 17.25
CA LEU A 411 37.24 -16.57 18.37
C LEU A 411 38.59 -15.95 18.01
N LYS A 412 39.12 -16.24 16.81
CA LYS A 412 40.37 -15.64 16.33
C LYS A 412 40.23 -14.12 16.24
N LYS A 413 39.14 -13.62 15.67
CA LYS A 413 38.90 -12.18 15.52
C LYS A 413 38.63 -11.49 16.85
N SER A 414 37.98 -12.18 17.78
CA SER A 414 37.73 -11.68 19.15
C SER A 414 38.99 -11.58 20.01
N LYS A 415 40.09 -12.25 19.62
CA LYS A 415 41.42 -12.04 20.22
C LYS A 415 42.06 -10.74 19.74
N GLU A 416 41.88 -10.40 18.47
CA GLU A 416 42.41 -9.18 17.84
C GLU A 416 41.58 -7.94 18.20
N THR A 417 40.25 -8.09 18.29
CA THR A 417 39.28 -6.98 18.46
C THR A 417 38.19 -7.38 19.46
N ILE A 418 37.95 -6.57 20.49
CA ILE A 418 37.01 -6.91 21.57
C ILE A 418 35.56 -6.86 21.06
N PHE A 419 34.86 -7.98 21.13
CA PHE A 419 33.42 -8.06 20.88
C PHE A 419 32.63 -7.59 22.12
N LYS A 420 31.86 -6.50 22.00
CA LYS A 420 31.18 -5.83 23.14
C LYS A 420 29.65 -5.97 23.15
N VAL A 421 29.05 -6.70 22.22
CA VAL A 421 27.57 -6.81 22.15
C VAL A 421 27.07 -7.76 23.24
N LYS A 422 26.23 -7.24 24.15
CA LYS A 422 25.66 -8.03 25.26
C LYS A 422 24.76 -9.16 24.77
N GLU A 423 23.95 -8.89 23.75
CA GLU A 423 22.99 -9.83 23.15
C GLU A 423 23.18 -9.91 21.63
N PRO A 424 24.18 -10.68 21.17
CA PRO A 424 24.52 -10.76 19.76
C PRO A 424 23.52 -11.62 18.98
N THR A 425 23.14 -11.17 17.77
CA THR A 425 22.42 -11.98 16.77
C THR A 425 23.40 -12.77 15.91
N PHE A 426 22.90 -13.75 15.16
CA PHE A 426 23.73 -14.53 14.24
C PHE A 426 24.44 -13.65 13.19
N ASN A 427 23.75 -12.62 12.70
CA ASN A 427 24.35 -11.63 11.81
C ASN A 427 25.49 -10.85 12.49
N ASP A 428 25.37 -10.55 13.79
CA ASP A 428 26.43 -9.86 14.54
C ASP A 428 27.72 -10.70 14.56
N ILE A 429 27.57 -12.01 14.78
CA ILE A 429 28.68 -12.95 14.75
C ILE A 429 29.29 -13.08 13.35
N LEU A 430 28.47 -13.22 12.31
CA LEU A 430 28.94 -13.26 10.91
C LEU A 430 29.76 -12.01 10.58
N LEU A 431 29.20 -10.84 10.88
CA LEU A 431 29.81 -9.56 10.61
C LEU A 431 31.16 -9.45 11.35
N HIS A 432 31.17 -9.63 12.67
CA HIS A 432 32.40 -9.54 13.47
C HIS A 432 33.45 -10.57 13.05
N ALA A 433 33.08 -11.83 12.83
CA ALA A 433 34.02 -12.90 12.45
C ALA A 433 34.72 -12.62 11.12
N PHE A 434 34.04 -11.96 10.17
CA PHE A 434 34.60 -11.61 8.86
C PHE A 434 35.17 -10.19 8.80
N GLY A 435 35.17 -9.44 9.91
CA GLY A 435 35.64 -8.05 9.95
C GLY A 435 34.71 -7.08 9.21
N LEU A 436 33.47 -7.48 8.95
CA LEU A 436 32.41 -6.62 8.46
C LEU A 436 31.79 -5.99 9.71
N GLN A 437 31.84 -4.69 9.91
CA GLN A 437 31.33 -4.12 11.16
C GLN A 437 29.82 -4.32 11.28
N ILE A 438 29.36 -4.69 12.48
CA ILE A 438 27.97 -4.66 12.91
C ILE A 438 27.53 -3.21 12.86
N GLY A 439 26.35 -2.91 12.32
CA GLY A 439 25.62 -1.64 12.50
C GLY A 439 24.78 -1.74 13.79
N PRO A 440 24.50 -0.69 14.58
CA PRO A 440 23.54 -0.79 15.70
C PRO A 440 22.16 -1.29 15.24
N LYS A 441 21.41 -1.87 16.17
CA LYS A 441 20.05 -2.34 15.95
C LYS A 441 19.01 -1.22 16.13
N THR A 442 19.37 -0.12 16.80
CA THR A 442 18.54 1.08 16.96
C THR A 442 19.33 2.35 16.65
N ILE A 443 18.63 3.44 16.25
CA ILE A 443 19.25 4.77 16.04
C ILE A 443 19.90 5.30 17.34
N GLU A 444 19.44 4.84 18.50
CA GLU A 444 19.99 5.18 19.82
C GLU A 444 21.34 4.51 20.11
N GLU A 445 21.58 3.30 19.57
CA GLU A 445 22.83 2.56 19.79
C GLU A 445 24.01 3.09 18.94
N ALA A 446 23.77 3.64 17.75
CA ALA A 446 24.75 4.51 17.10
C ALA A 446 24.01 5.68 16.44
N PRO A 447 24.11 6.87 17.05
CA PRO A 447 23.61 8.09 16.44
C PRO A 447 24.20 8.26 15.03
N PRO A 448 23.48 8.92 14.11
CA PRO A 448 24.02 9.28 12.81
C PRO A 448 25.38 9.99 12.94
N ILE A 449 26.25 9.83 11.94
CA ILE A 449 27.62 10.36 11.95
C ILE A 449 27.67 11.85 12.34
N HIS A 450 26.75 12.66 11.82
CA HIS A 450 26.69 14.09 12.15
C HIS A 450 26.42 14.37 13.64
N LYS A 451 25.63 13.53 14.32
CA LYS A 451 25.41 13.65 15.78
C LYS A 451 26.63 13.18 16.58
N LEU A 452 27.31 12.13 16.12
CA LEU A 452 28.52 11.60 16.78
C LEU A 452 29.69 12.59 16.74
N MET A 453 29.76 13.42 15.70
CA MET A 453 30.87 14.33 15.45
C MET A 453 30.62 15.77 15.91
N MET A 454 29.47 16.07 16.55
CA MET A 454 29.10 17.43 16.98
C MET A 454 30.21 18.12 17.80
N ASP A 455 30.82 17.38 18.74
CA ASP A 455 31.88 17.91 19.62
C ASP A 455 33.26 17.97 18.93
N SER A 456 33.38 17.51 17.68
CA SER A 456 34.64 17.37 16.94
C SER A 456 34.70 18.23 15.67
N HIS A 457 33.77 19.19 15.50
CA HIS A 457 33.68 20.03 14.30
C HIS A 457 34.88 20.97 14.10
N GLU A 458 35.54 21.40 15.18
CA GLU A 458 36.76 22.22 15.08
C GLU A 458 37.97 21.41 14.60
N GLU A 459 37.97 20.10 14.88
CA GLU A 459 39.06 19.19 14.52
C GLU A 459 38.84 18.52 13.16
N PHE A 460 37.58 18.35 12.75
CA PHE A 460 37.18 17.75 11.46
C PHE A 460 36.17 18.65 10.73
N PRO A 461 36.64 19.60 9.89
CA PRO A 461 35.76 20.53 9.17
C PRO A 461 34.71 19.84 8.30
N THR A 462 35.05 18.70 7.68
CA THR A 462 34.14 17.87 6.85
C THR A 462 32.96 17.28 7.64
N ALA A 463 33.08 17.14 8.96
CA ALA A 463 31.98 16.70 9.81
C ALA A 463 30.88 17.77 9.92
N LYS A 464 31.27 19.05 9.95
CA LYS A 464 30.34 20.19 9.94
C LYS A 464 29.55 20.24 8.64
N ASP A 465 30.20 20.05 7.50
CA ASP A 465 29.52 20.03 6.20
C ASP A 465 28.60 18.82 6.06
N HIS A 466 29.00 17.66 6.58
CA HIS A 466 28.17 16.47 6.63
C HIS A 466 26.89 16.69 7.49
N GLU A 467 26.99 17.39 8.62
CA GLU A 467 25.82 17.79 9.43
C GLU A 467 24.88 18.73 8.68
N LYS A 468 25.41 19.76 8.01
CA LYS A 468 24.61 20.69 7.20
C LYS A 468 23.80 19.95 6.14
N TRP A 469 24.43 19.02 5.41
CA TRP A 469 23.73 18.19 4.41
C TRP A 469 22.66 17.28 5.04
N ALA A 470 22.96 16.65 6.16
CA ALA A 470 22.00 15.77 6.86
C ALA A 470 20.78 16.56 7.35
N SER A 471 20.99 17.71 7.98
CA SER A 471 19.93 18.62 8.44
C SER A 471 19.10 19.14 7.27
N ALA A 472 19.75 19.55 6.18
CA ALA A 472 19.09 20.05 4.98
C ALA A 472 18.12 19.02 4.37
N ILE A 473 18.60 17.80 4.15
CA ILE A 473 17.78 16.72 3.55
C ILE A 473 16.70 16.27 4.54
N PHE A 474 17.02 16.14 5.82
CA PHE A 474 16.06 15.75 6.86
C PHE A 474 14.93 16.75 7.02
N LYS A 475 15.20 18.07 6.99
CA LYS A 475 14.17 19.11 7.05
C LYS A 475 13.37 19.23 5.75
N ALA A 476 13.97 18.90 4.62
CA ALA A 476 13.29 18.94 3.33
C ALA A 476 12.26 17.81 3.18
N ILE A 477 12.58 16.58 3.62
CA ILE A 477 11.72 15.38 3.48
C ILE A 477 10.29 15.58 4.04
N PRO A 478 10.07 16.03 5.29
CA PRO A 478 8.75 16.26 5.87
C PRO A 478 7.96 17.39 5.18
N ARG A 479 8.63 18.43 4.67
CA ARG A 479 7.94 19.54 3.98
C ARG A 479 7.48 19.14 2.58
N TYR A 480 8.19 18.24 1.91
CA TYR A 480 7.67 17.58 0.70
C TYR A 480 6.47 16.68 1.01
N LEU A 481 6.41 16.07 2.21
CA LEU A 481 5.29 15.24 2.69
C LEU A 481 4.04 16.07 3.10
N GLU A 482 4.20 17.26 3.67
CA GLU A 482 3.06 18.10 4.08
C GLU A 482 2.26 18.68 2.89
N ILE A 483 2.91 18.85 1.75
CA ILE A 483 2.31 19.42 0.52
C ILE A 483 1.56 18.36 -0.31
N LEU A 484 1.76 17.08 -0.01
CA LEU A 484 1.23 15.97 -0.80
C LEU A 484 0.43 15.05 0.10
N GLN A 485 -0.87 14.93 -0.15
CA GLN A 485 -1.66 13.87 0.45
C GLN A 485 -1.17 12.52 -0.07
N ASN A 486 -0.25 11.92 0.70
CA ASN A 486 0.63 10.80 0.40
C ASN A 486 -0.07 9.57 -0.24
N LYS A 487 -1.33 9.32 0.12
CA LYS A 487 -2.09 8.16 -0.40
C LYS A 487 -2.45 8.26 -1.88
N HIS A 488 -2.68 9.46 -2.40
CA HIS A 488 -3.11 9.62 -3.80
C HIS A 488 -1.95 9.45 -4.77
N GLY A 489 -0.78 9.99 -4.44
CA GLY A 489 0.38 9.91 -5.31
C GLY A 489 1.04 8.53 -5.35
N ASP A 490 1.10 7.80 -4.22
CA ASP A 490 1.50 6.39 -4.20
C ASP A 490 0.55 5.51 -5.02
N ARG A 491 -0.76 5.78 -4.91
CA ARG A 491 -1.76 5.11 -5.73
C ARG A 491 -1.54 5.36 -7.22
N ILE A 492 -1.37 6.62 -7.63
CA ILE A 492 -1.13 6.99 -9.04
C ILE A 492 0.19 6.39 -9.54
N LEU A 493 1.24 6.36 -8.71
CA LEU A 493 2.52 5.75 -9.07
C LEU A 493 2.38 4.24 -9.29
N ASN A 494 1.66 3.53 -8.40
CA ASN A 494 1.38 2.11 -8.54
C ASN A 494 0.49 1.83 -9.76
N GLU A 495 -0.52 2.66 -10.00
CA GLU A 495 -1.38 2.53 -11.18
C GLU A 495 -0.59 2.75 -12.48
N LEU A 496 0.31 3.75 -12.49
CA LEU A 496 1.23 3.94 -13.60
C LEU A 496 2.16 2.75 -13.74
N TRP A 497 2.75 2.25 -12.64
CA TRP A 497 3.66 1.11 -12.56
C TRP A 497 3.07 -0.14 -13.23
N ASP A 498 1.82 -0.46 -12.89
CA ASP A 498 1.09 -1.66 -13.35
C ASP A 498 0.39 -1.47 -14.70
N LEU A 499 0.58 -0.33 -15.38
CA LEU A 499 -0.12 0.04 -16.62
C LEU A 499 -1.65 0.05 -16.48
N THR A 500 -2.16 0.19 -15.26
CA THR A 500 -3.60 0.31 -14.98
C THR A 500 -4.07 1.77 -15.05
N PHE A 501 -3.14 2.72 -15.10
CA PHE A 501 -3.42 4.12 -15.39
C PHE A 501 -3.90 4.28 -16.85
N PRO A 502 -5.08 4.88 -17.10
CA PRO A 502 -5.61 5.00 -18.46
C PRO A 502 -4.64 5.77 -19.38
N MET A 503 -4.37 5.22 -20.57
CA MET A 503 -3.52 5.92 -21.55
C MET A 503 -4.10 7.27 -21.96
N GLU A 504 -5.42 7.42 -21.90
CA GLU A 504 -6.16 8.65 -22.20
C GLU A 504 -5.82 9.80 -21.23
N ASP A 505 -5.48 9.46 -19.99
CA ASP A 505 -5.07 10.41 -18.96
C ASP A 505 -3.59 10.82 -19.09
N ILE A 506 -2.85 10.15 -19.98
CA ILE A 506 -1.46 10.49 -20.33
C ILE A 506 -1.47 11.31 -21.61
N ILE A 507 -0.76 12.44 -21.60
CA ILE A 507 -0.64 13.28 -22.80
C ILE A 507 0.00 12.46 -23.93
N PRO A 508 -0.59 12.43 -25.15
CA PRO A 508 -0.23 11.50 -26.23
C PRO A 508 1.26 11.39 -26.57
N LYS A 509 2.00 12.51 -26.50
CA LYS A 509 3.45 12.53 -26.76
C LYS A 509 4.30 11.72 -25.75
N TYR A 510 3.76 11.38 -24.58
CA TYR A 510 4.46 10.63 -23.53
C TYR A 510 3.97 9.19 -23.36
N GLN A 511 2.83 8.80 -23.94
CA GLN A 511 2.28 7.44 -23.82
C GLN A 511 3.31 6.37 -24.19
N ASN A 512 3.97 6.51 -25.35
CA ASN A 512 5.04 5.59 -25.76
C ASN A 512 6.27 5.62 -24.85
N LYS A 513 6.67 6.81 -24.36
CA LYS A 513 7.82 6.95 -23.46
C LYS A 513 7.56 6.30 -22.10
N ILE A 514 6.32 6.39 -21.60
CA ILE A 514 5.88 5.79 -20.35
C ILE A 514 5.70 4.27 -20.50
N ALA A 515 5.15 3.81 -21.62
CA ALA A 515 5.04 2.38 -21.93
C ALA A 515 6.41 1.69 -22.00
N GLN A 516 7.44 2.40 -22.48
CA GLN A 516 8.82 1.90 -22.59
C GLN A 516 9.63 1.98 -21.28
N LEU A 517 9.06 2.48 -20.19
CA LEU A 517 9.75 2.51 -18.91
C LEU A 517 9.97 1.08 -18.37
N PRO A 518 11.15 0.78 -17.82
CA PRO A 518 11.45 -0.56 -17.29
C PRO A 518 10.56 -0.85 -16.07
N ARG A 519 9.73 -1.91 -16.14
CA ARG A 519 8.75 -2.27 -15.10
C ARG A 519 9.22 -3.35 -14.12
N THR A 520 10.43 -3.85 -14.30
CA THR A 520 10.96 -4.98 -13.52
C THR A 520 11.81 -4.55 -12.33
N ASP A 521 12.30 -3.30 -12.31
CA ASP A 521 13.12 -2.75 -11.23
C ASP A 521 12.70 -1.31 -10.93
N GLU A 522 12.33 -1.07 -9.67
CA GLU A 522 11.77 0.19 -9.18
C GLU A 522 12.74 1.36 -9.28
N LYS A 523 14.05 1.09 -9.17
CA LYS A 523 15.08 2.14 -9.26
C LYS A 523 15.17 2.78 -10.66
N PRO A 524 15.40 2.03 -11.75
CA PRO A 524 15.49 2.61 -13.08
C PRO A 524 14.16 3.17 -13.58
N PHE A 525 13.02 2.63 -13.14
CA PHE A 525 11.70 3.19 -13.43
C PHE A 525 11.54 4.59 -12.83
N VAL A 526 11.68 4.73 -11.50
CA VAL A 526 11.48 6.00 -10.80
C VAL A 526 12.49 7.05 -11.28
N ALA A 527 13.72 6.64 -11.61
CA ALA A 527 14.74 7.52 -12.19
C ALA A 527 14.37 8.07 -13.56
N LYS A 528 13.92 7.20 -14.48
CA LYS A 528 13.50 7.63 -15.81
C LYS A 528 12.19 8.42 -15.77
N LEU A 529 11.26 8.06 -14.88
CA LEU A 529 10.02 8.77 -14.68
C LEU A 529 10.26 10.18 -14.13
N LEU A 530 11.17 10.35 -13.16
CA LEU A 530 11.57 11.66 -12.64
C LEU A 530 12.03 12.60 -13.77
N HIS A 531 12.85 12.11 -14.71
CA HIS A 531 13.28 12.93 -15.85
C HIS A 531 12.12 13.38 -16.75
N LEU A 532 11.11 12.51 -16.96
CA LEU A 532 9.91 12.83 -17.73
C LEU A 532 9.03 13.87 -17.02
N LEU A 533 9.02 13.85 -15.68
CA LEU A 533 8.25 14.77 -14.84
C LEU A 533 8.75 16.22 -14.85
N SER A 534 9.85 16.53 -15.55
CA SER A 534 10.22 17.92 -15.88
C SER A 534 9.17 18.65 -16.73
N GLN A 535 8.24 17.90 -17.32
CA GLN A 535 7.07 18.40 -18.04
C GLN A 535 5.80 17.80 -17.42
N GLN A 536 4.65 18.41 -17.70
CA GLN A 536 3.36 17.80 -17.39
C GLN A 536 3.19 16.57 -18.30
N ILE A 537 2.97 15.39 -17.72
CA ILE A 537 2.79 14.12 -18.44
C ILE A 537 1.35 13.60 -18.35
N LEU A 538 0.61 13.95 -17.30
CA LEU A 538 -0.82 13.65 -17.18
C LEU A 538 -1.68 14.83 -17.65
N THR A 539 -2.86 14.54 -18.16
CA THR A 539 -3.84 15.54 -18.62
C THR A 539 -4.35 16.41 -17.46
N ASP A 540 -4.61 15.79 -16.31
CA ASP A 540 -4.99 16.47 -15.07
C ASP A 540 -3.75 17.02 -14.33
N GLU A 541 -3.71 18.33 -14.16
CA GLU A 541 -2.62 19.04 -13.50
C GLU A 541 -2.48 18.65 -12.01
N THR A 542 -3.58 18.37 -11.32
CA THR A 542 -3.58 18.00 -9.89
C THR A 542 -3.04 16.59 -9.67
N LEU A 543 -3.35 15.65 -10.57
CA LEU A 543 -2.81 14.29 -10.54
C LEU A 543 -1.34 14.26 -10.96
N ASP A 544 -0.96 15.04 -11.98
CA ASP A 544 0.43 15.20 -12.43
C ASP A 544 1.31 15.79 -11.30
N ARG A 545 0.74 16.72 -10.53
CA ARG A 545 1.33 17.27 -9.31
C ARG A 545 1.55 16.16 -8.27
N ALA A 546 0.52 15.41 -7.89
CA ALA A 546 0.61 14.34 -6.89
C ALA A 546 1.66 13.27 -7.25
N LEU A 547 1.73 12.90 -8.54
CA LEU A 547 2.73 11.99 -9.08
C LEU A 547 4.15 12.53 -8.95
N THR A 548 4.37 13.79 -9.36
CA THR A 548 5.69 14.45 -9.30
C THR A 548 6.24 14.46 -7.88
N GLY A 549 5.38 14.82 -6.94
CA GLY A 549 5.74 14.90 -5.54
C GLY A 549 6.09 13.55 -4.92
N SER A 550 5.39 12.49 -5.29
CA SER A 550 5.63 11.13 -4.77
C SER A 550 6.94 10.55 -5.29
N VAL A 551 7.25 10.76 -6.58
CA VAL A 551 8.54 10.36 -7.18
C VAL A 551 9.69 11.13 -6.54
N ALA A 552 9.52 12.43 -6.27
CA ALA A 552 10.50 13.24 -5.55
C ALA A 552 10.74 12.72 -4.12
N TYR A 553 9.67 12.41 -3.37
CA TYR A 553 9.76 11.86 -2.02
C TYR A 553 10.51 10.52 -2.00
N ILE A 554 10.13 9.57 -2.85
CA ILE A 554 10.78 8.24 -2.92
C ILE A 554 12.28 8.37 -3.19
N MET A 555 12.66 9.27 -4.09
CA MET A 555 14.07 9.54 -4.39
C MET A 555 14.82 10.17 -3.20
N LEU A 556 14.25 11.19 -2.57
CA LEU A 556 14.87 11.89 -1.43
C LEU A 556 14.99 10.97 -0.22
N ALA A 557 13.95 10.20 0.09
CA ALA A 557 13.95 9.20 1.13
C ALA A 557 15.03 8.13 0.89
N ARG A 558 15.17 7.65 -0.36
CA ARG A 558 16.24 6.71 -0.73
C ARG A 558 17.63 7.30 -0.54
N VAL A 559 17.86 8.54 -0.98
CA VAL A 559 19.14 9.23 -0.79
C VAL A 559 19.44 9.40 0.70
N PHE A 560 18.44 9.80 1.49
CA PHE A 560 18.60 9.97 2.92
C PHE A 560 18.90 8.65 3.65
N ILE A 561 18.18 7.59 3.32
CA ILE A 561 18.42 6.24 3.85
C ILE A 561 19.80 5.74 3.42
N GLU A 562 20.18 5.88 2.16
CA GLU A 562 21.47 5.39 1.66
C GLU A 562 22.66 6.08 2.35
N ILE A 563 22.54 7.37 2.64
CA ILE A 563 23.64 8.20 3.13
C ILE A 563 23.66 8.31 4.66
N PHE A 564 22.50 8.48 5.32
CA PHE A 564 22.45 8.91 6.73
C PHE A 564 21.80 7.92 7.70
N SER A 565 20.92 7.01 7.25
CA SER A 565 20.10 6.20 8.16
C SER A 565 19.99 4.70 7.84
N GLY A 566 20.53 4.25 6.71
CA GLY A 566 20.51 2.86 6.26
C GLY A 566 21.71 2.05 6.75
N LYS A 567 21.66 0.73 6.55
CA LYS A 567 22.65 -0.25 7.07
C LYS A 567 24.11 0.17 6.90
N ASN A 568 24.48 0.73 5.75
CA ASN A 568 25.87 1.16 5.49
C ASN A 568 26.27 2.42 6.26
N ALA A 569 25.38 3.41 6.37
CA ALA A 569 25.58 4.62 7.17
C ALA A 569 25.76 4.26 8.64
N THR A 570 24.93 3.33 9.10
CA THR A 570 24.92 2.76 10.44
C THR A 570 26.24 2.02 10.77
N ILE A 571 26.79 1.28 9.82
CA ILE A 571 28.12 0.63 9.94
C ILE A 571 29.23 1.68 10.05
N ARG A 572 29.22 2.71 9.21
CA ARG A 572 30.23 3.79 9.25
C ARG A 572 30.14 4.61 10.54
N ALA A 573 28.94 4.89 11.03
CA ALA A 573 28.72 5.55 12.32
C ALA A 573 29.36 4.78 13.49
N LEU A 574 29.24 3.45 13.50
CA LEU A 574 29.93 2.64 14.51
C LEU A 574 31.44 2.62 14.38
N LYS A 575 31.93 2.61 13.14
CA LYS A 575 33.35 2.75 12.82
C LYS A 575 33.89 4.02 13.46
N ILE A 576 33.24 5.15 13.20
CA ILE A 576 33.58 6.46 13.78
C ILE A 576 33.46 6.45 15.30
N ARG A 577 32.36 5.94 15.88
CA ARG A 577 32.20 5.85 17.34
C ARG A 577 33.34 5.09 18.02
N ASN A 578 33.72 3.93 17.46
CA ASN A 578 34.82 3.12 18.00
C ASN A 578 36.16 3.85 17.85
N HIS A 579 36.38 4.51 16.73
CA HIS A 579 37.57 5.34 16.50
C HIS A 579 37.65 6.51 17.49
N LEU A 580 36.56 7.24 17.74
CA LEU A 580 36.49 8.30 18.75
C LEU A 580 36.76 7.77 20.18
N GLU A 581 36.23 6.60 20.54
CA GLU A 581 36.52 5.95 21.82
C GLU A 581 38.00 5.52 21.95
N GLU A 582 38.58 4.95 20.89
CA GLU A 582 39.98 4.53 20.84
C GLU A 582 40.91 5.74 20.90
N ARG A 583 40.59 6.81 20.18
CA ARG A 583 41.32 8.08 20.13
C ARG A 583 41.51 8.68 21.52
N ARG A 584 40.50 8.59 22.41
CA ARG A 584 40.60 9.08 23.80
C ARG A 584 41.70 8.39 24.62
N LYS A 585 42.12 7.18 24.25
CA LYS A 585 43.09 6.35 24.99
C LYS A 585 44.39 6.08 24.23
N ALA A 586 44.48 6.54 22.98
CA ALA A 586 45.58 6.28 22.07
C ALA A 586 46.77 7.24 22.25
N ASN A 587 47.96 6.77 21.91
CA ASN A 587 49.17 7.60 21.79
C ASN A 587 49.13 8.46 20.52
N VAL A 588 50.05 9.41 20.37
CA VAL A 588 50.02 10.43 19.29
C VAL A 588 50.05 9.81 17.88
N GLU A 589 50.90 8.81 17.63
CA GLU A 589 50.95 8.13 16.33
C GLU A 589 49.63 7.41 16.01
N ARG A 590 49.08 6.66 16.97
CA ARG A 590 47.81 5.95 16.77
C ARG A 590 46.62 6.90 16.65
N LYS A 591 46.66 8.07 17.30
CA LYS A 591 45.66 9.13 17.11
C LYS A 591 45.69 9.66 15.68
N ASN A 592 46.86 9.90 15.09
CA ASN A 592 46.97 10.37 13.71
C ASN A 592 46.42 9.33 12.71
N ASP A 593 46.69 8.03 12.93
CA ASP A 593 46.10 6.96 12.11
C ASP A 593 44.57 6.92 12.21
N ILE A 594 44.04 7.07 13.43
CA ILE A 594 42.60 7.09 13.70
C ILE A 594 41.95 8.32 13.04
N ASP A 595 42.60 9.49 13.12
CA ASP A 595 42.10 10.74 12.55
C ASP A 595 42.05 10.66 11.02
N TYR A 596 43.06 10.04 10.40
CA TYR A 596 43.06 9.73 8.97
C TYR A 596 41.89 8.81 8.56
N ASP A 597 41.63 7.76 9.34
CA ASP A 597 40.53 6.83 9.08
C ASP A 597 39.15 7.51 9.23
N ILE A 598 38.97 8.35 10.25
CA ILE A 598 37.74 9.16 10.44
C ILE A 598 37.54 10.10 9.24
N GLN A 599 38.57 10.83 8.85
CA GLN A 599 38.52 11.78 7.74
C GLN A 599 38.16 11.08 6.43
N LYS A 600 38.76 9.91 6.16
CA LYS A 600 38.48 9.12 4.95
C LYS A 600 37.02 8.64 4.89
N ILE A 601 36.45 8.24 6.02
CA ILE A 601 35.03 7.85 6.09
C ILE A 601 34.12 9.03 5.78
N LEU A 602 34.41 10.22 6.34
CA LEU A 602 33.66 11.45 6.06
C LEU A 602 33.78 11.85 4.59
N GLU A 603 34.97 11.76 3.99
CA GLU A 603 35.19 12.08 2.57
C GLU A 603 34.48 11.11 1.61
N GLU A 604 34.41 9.82 1.95
CA GLU A 604 33.66 8.83 1.17
C GLU A 604 32.15 9.13 1.19
N ASP A 605 31.60 9.51 2.34
CA ASP A 605 30.20 9.93 2.46
C ASP A 605 29.94 11.25 1.74
N PHE A 606 30.87 12.20 1.83
CA PHE A 606 30.80 13.44 1.08
C PHE A 606 30.83 13.21 -0.44
N LYS A 607 31.70 12.30 -0.92
CA LYS A 607 31.72 11.88 -2.34
C LYS A 607 30.42 11.20 -2.76
N ALA A 608 29.80 10.41 -1.87
CA ALA A 608 28.51 9.78 -2.14
C ALA A 608 27.39 10.83 -2.25
N ILE A 609 27.36 11.82 -1.34
CA ILE A 609 26.47 12.99 -1.43
C ILE A 609 26.68 13.73 -2.75
N TYR A 610 27.93 14.00 -3.12
CA TYR A 610 28.27 14.74 -4.35
C TYR A 610 27.83 14.00 -5.62
N ARG A 611 28.00 12.67 -5.67
CA ARG A 611 27.51 11.84 -6.80
C ARG A 611 25.99 11.87 -6.93
N LYS A 612 25.27 12.10 -5.83
CA LYS A 612 23.81 12.20 -5.78
C LYS A 612 23.31 13.65 -5.84
N SER A 613 24.20 14.63 -5.76
CA SER A 613 23.86 16.05 -5.84
C SER A 613 23.10 16.38 -7.13
N PHE A 614 23.44 15.75 -8.27
CA PHE A 614 22.68 15.89 -9.51
C PHE A 614 21.20 15.48 -9.38
N ILE A 615 20.92 14.40 -8.66
CA ILE A 615 19.55 13.91 -8.41
C ILE A 615 18.81 14.93 -7.52
N LEU A 616 19.47 15.42 -6.46
CA LEU A 616 18.91 16.45 -5.57
C LEU A 616 18.61 17.75 -6.32
N LYS A 617 19.55 18.21 -7.16
CA LYS A 617 19.39 19.38 -8.05
C LYS A 617 18.22 19.20 -9.03
N THR A 618 18.11 18.01 -9.61
CA THR A 618 17.05 17.66 -10.56
C THR A 618 15.68 17.65 -9.87
N ILE A 619 15.57 17.02 -8.70
CA ILE A 619 14.33 16.99 -7.91
C ILE A 619 13.89 18.41 -7.53
N MET A 620 14.82 19.21 -7.00
CA MET A 620 14.55 20.60 -6.66
C MET A 620 14.12 21.41 -7.88
N SER A 621 14.73 21.21 -9.05
CA SER A 621 14.34 21.91 -10.29
C SER A 621 12.95 21.51 -10.76
N ILE A 622 12.63 20.22 -10.75
CA ILE A 622 11.33 19.72 -11.21
C ILE A 622 10.21 20.18 -10.28
N VAL A 623 10.41 20.12 -8.97
CA VAL A 623 9.41 20.54 -7.98
C VAL A 623 9.21 22.06 -8.03
N SER A 624 10.28 22.85 -8.09
CA SER A 624 10.16 24.31 -8.24
C SER A 624 9.47 24.73 -9.55
N ASN A 625 9.70 24.01 -10.66
CA ASN A 625 9.11 24.32 -11.97
C ASN A 625 7.60 24.06 -12.06
N LYS A 626 7.04 23.20 -11.19
CA LYS A 626 5.58 22.95 -11.13
C LYS A 626 4.86 23.84 -10.10
N GLU A 627 5.42 25.03 -9.84
CA GLU A 627 4.87 26.06 -8.94
C GLU A 627 4.61 25.60 -7.50
N TYR A 628 5.36 24.61 -7.02
CA TYR A 628 5.38 24.31 -5.58
C TYR A 628 6.13 25.41 -4.83
N PHE A 629 5.39 26.44 -4.37
CA PHE A 629 5.90 27.40 -3.40
C PHE A 629 6.01 26.74 -2.02
N ILE A 630 7.06 25.94 -1.80
CA ILE A 630 7.74 26.04 -0.51
C ILE A 630 8.55 27.31 -0.62
N LYS A 631 8.32 28.28 0.26
CA LYS A 631 9.26 29.37 0.49
C LYS A 631 10.59 28.75 0.90
N ILE A 632 11.46 28.45 -0.05
CA ILE A 632 12.85 28.08 0.23
C ILE A 632 13.55 29.25 0.94
N THR A 633 12.98 30.47 0.94
CA THR A 633 13.39 31.55 1.85
C THR A 633 13.38 31.13 3.32
N ASP A 634 12.46 30.24 3.73
CA ASP A 634 12.41 29.67 5.10
C ASP A 634 13.42 28.52 5.28
N LEU A 635 14.18 28.18 4.23
CA LEU A 635 15.36 27.30 4.24
C LEU A 635 16.66 28.12 4.07
N VAL A 636 16.61 29.43 3.81
CA VAL A 636 17.82 30.28 3.66
C VAL A 636 18.26 30.90 5.00
N GLU A 637 17.42 30.83 6.04
CA GLU A 637 17.74 31.38 7.37
C GLU A 637 18.68 30.49 8.22
N GLU A 638 19.08 29.30 7.75
CA GLU A 638 20.06 28.44 8.45
C GLU A 638 21.25 28.06 7.54
N ASP A 639 22.35 27.57 8.12
CA ASP A 639 23.61 27.21 7.45
C ASP A 639 23.48 26.01 6.48
N TYR A 640 22.90 26.21 5.29
CA TYR A 640 22.77 25.17 4.25
C TYR A 640 24.06 24.99 3.40
N PRO A 641 24.28 23.81 2.76
CA PRO A 641 25.39 23.59 1.84
C PRO A 641 25.41 24.55 0.65
N GLU A 642 26.59 25.07 0.29
CA GLU A 642 26.75 26.06 -0.78
C GLU A 642 26.19 25.60 -2.11
N GLU A 643 26.30 24.32 -2.47
CA GLU A 643 25.80 23.80 -3.74
C GLU A 643 24.27 23.80 -3.83
N LEU A 644 23.56 23.64 -2.70
CA LEU A 644 22.09 23.76 -2.67
C LEU A 644 21.66 25.23 -2.67
N VAL A 645 22.43 26.09 -1.99
CA VAL A 645 22.24 27.54 -2.00
C VAL A 645 22.50 28.11 -3.39
N GLU A 646 23.49 27.64 -4.13
CA GLU A 646 23.75 27.98 -5.53
C GLU A 646 22.65 27.50 -6.45
N VAL A 647 22.11 26.30 -6.23
CA VAL A 647 20.97 25.78 -7.00
C VAL A 647 19.70 26.59 -6.72
N TYR A 648 19.49 27.03 -5.48
CA TYR A 648 18.41 27.95 -5.15
C TYR A 648 18.62 29.35 -5.73
N LYS A 649 19.82 29.92 -5.61
CA LYS A 649 20.22 31.19 -6.25
C LYS A 649 20.04 31.09 -7.76
N SER A 650 20.28 29.92 -8.34
CA SER A 650 20.07 29.63 -9.76
C SER A 650 18.60 29.51 -10.17
N GLN A 651 17.74 28.89 -9.35
CA GLN A 651 16.28 28.90 -9.57
C GLN A 651 15.68 30.29 -9.38
N ASN A 652 16.29 31.11 -8.53
CA ASN A 652 16.01 32.54 -8.42
C ASN A 652 16.71 33.38 -9.50
N ALA A 653 17.52 32.83 -10.41
CA ALA A 653 18.26 33.61 -11.41
C ALA A 653 17.36 34.24 -12.47
N VAL A 654 16.14 33.70 -12.65
CA VAL A 654 15.10 34.26 -13.51
C VAL A 654 14.33 35.38 -12.81
N LYS A 655 14.25 35.39 -11.47
CA LYS A 655 13.51 36.42 -10.72
C LYS A 655 14.01 37.87 -10.91
N PRO A 656 15.33 38.15 -11.00
CA PRO A 656 15.82 39.50 -11.23
C PRO A 656 15.62 39.99 -12.68
N ILE A 657 15.37 39.11 -13.66
CA ILE A 657 15.14 39.49 -15.06
C ILE A 657 13.93 40.42 -15.13
N GLY A 658 14.15 41.68 -15.49
CA GLY A 658 13.09 42.68 -15.58
C GLY A 658 12.50 43.11 -14.24
N LYS A 659 13.13 42.79 -13.10
CA LYS A 659 12.65 43.23 -11.78
C LYS A 659 12.69 44.75 -11.61
N GLN A 660 13.57 45.43 -12.35
CA GLN A 660 13.64 46.89 -12.39
C GLN A 660 12.37 47.57 -12.92
N TYR A 661 11.51 46.83 -13.62
CA TYR A 661 10.23 47.33 -14.13
C TYR A 661 9.10 47.24 -13.09
N LEU A 662 9.36 46.72 -11.89
CA LEU A 662 8.36 46.57 -10.83
C LEU A 662 8.36 47.81 -9.92
N ASP A 663 7.30 48.62 -10.01
CA ASP A 663 7.06 49.71 -9.08
C ASP A 663 6.04 49.28 -8.01
N SER A 664 6.50 49.08 -6.77
CA SER A 664 5.65 48.65 -5.65
C SER A 664 4.73 49.75 -5.10
N SER A 665 4.92 51.01 -5.47
CA SER A 665 4.15 52.15 -4.94
C SER A 665 2.69 52.17 -5.44
N LEU A 666 2.44 51.63 -6.63
CA LEU A 666 1.13 51.69 -7.32
C LEU A 666 0.10 50.67 -6.83
N TYR A 667 0.53 49.67 -6.04
CA TYR A 667 -0.37 48.61 -5.53
C TYR A 667 -1.52 49.19 -4.69
N GLY A 668 -1.24 50.18 -3.83
CA GLY A 668 -2.26 50.83 -3.02
C GLY A 668 -3.28 51.61 -3.84
N GLU A 669 -2.84 52.32 -4.87
CA GLU A 669 -3.69 53.14 -5.74
C GLU A 669 -4.68 52.29 -6.56
N ILE A 670 -4.23 51.12 -7.01
CA ILE A 670 -5.06 50.19 -7.80
C ILE A 670 -6.14 49.56 -6.94
N VAL A 671 -5.80 49.14 -5.73
CA VAL A 671 -6.77 48.62 -4.78
C VAL A 671 -7.86 49.67 -4.50
N ILE A 672 -7.47 50.93 -4.34
CA ILE A 672 -8.41 52.03 -4.12
C ILE A 672 -9.31 52.24 -5.35
N ALA A 673 -8.73 52.31 -6.55
CA ALA A 673 -9.49 52.51 -7.79
C ALA A 673 -10.44 51.34 -8.09
N LEU A 674 -10.00 50.10 -7.87
CA LEU A 674 -10.84 48.91 -8.03
C LEU A 674 -11.99 48.90 -7.02
N LYS A 675 -11.72 49.16 -5.72
CA LYS A 675 -12.77 49.28 -4.70
C LYS A 675 -13.78 50.35 -5.08
N PHE A 676 -13.31 51.48 -5.60
CA PHE A 676 -14.16 52.57 -6.03
C PHE A 676 -15.03 52.18 -7.22
N PHE A 677 -14.46 51.53 -8.24
CA PHE A 677 -15.22 51.08 -9.39
C PHE A 677 -16.27 50.02 -9.00
N LEU A 678 -15.88 49.04 -8.18
CA LEU A 678 -16.80 48.04 -7.63
C LEU A 678 -17.94 48.67 -6.83
N LYS A 679 -17.65 49.68 -6.00
CA LYS A 679 -18.69 50.42 -5.26
C LYS A 679 -19.71 51.08 -6.21
N HIS A 680 -19.27 51.61 -7.35
CA HIS A 680 -20.19 52.18 -8.33
C HIS A 680 -21.01 51.11 -9.06
N LEU A 681 -20.40 49.96 -9.35
CA LEU A 681 -21.12 48.80 -9.89
C LEU A 681 -22.11 48.21 -8.87
N ASP A 682 -21.83 48.30 -7.57
CA ASP A 682 -22.78 47.95 -6.49
C ASP A 682 -24.00 48.88 -6.49
N TYR A 683 -23.81 50.16 -6.79
CA TYR A 683 -24.93 51.08 -6.99
C TYR A 683 -25.78 50.69 -8.22
N ILE A 684 -25.15 50.30 -9.33
CA ILE A 684 -25.90 49.76 -10.49
C ILE A 684 -26.69 48.51 -10.09
N LYS A 685 -26.09 47.59 -9.34
CA LYS A 685 -26.78 46.40 -8.83
C LYS A 685 -27.97 46.76 -7.97
N THR A 686 -27.78 47.67 -7.02
CA THR A 686 -28.84 48.14 -6.13
C THR A 686 -29.96 48.80 -6.93
N PHE A 687 -29.65 49.57 -7.97
CA PHE A 687 -30.65 50.15 -8.86
C PHE A 687 -31.39 49.06 -9.66
N TYR A 688 -30.65 48.13 -10.26
CA TYR A 688 -31.20 47.01 -11.04
C TYR A 688 -32.18 46.19 -10.20
N ASP A 689 -31.74 45.74 -9.02
CA ASP A 689 -32.53 44.90 -8.11
C ASP A 689 -33.77 45.62 -7.58
N ASN A 690 -33.75 46.94 -7.44
CA ASN A 690 -34.86 47.71 -6.87
C ASN A 690 -35.87 48.21 -7.92
N PHE A 691 -35.45 48.41 -9.17
CA PHE A 691 -36.24 49.14 -10.17
C PHE A 691 -36.44 48.39 -11.49
N ILE A 692 -35.61 47.39 -11.80
CA ILE A 692 -35.71 46.56 -13.01
C ILE A 692 -36.33 45.21 -12.61
N HIS A 693 -37.65 45.22 -12.38
CA HIS A 693 -38.45 44.02 -12.13
C HIS A 693 -39.22 43.57 -13.38
N ASP A 694 -39.72 42.33 -13.39
CA ASP A 694 -40.66 41.86 -14.42
C ASP A 694 -42.06 42.41 -14.13
N PHE A 695 -42.53 43.33 -14.96
CA PHE A 695 -43.84 43.96 -14.81
C PHE A 695 -44.89 43.25 -15.67
N LEU A 696 -46.07 42.98 -15.10
CA LEU A 696 -47.18 42.28 -15.76
C LEU A 696 -47.72 43.03 -17.00
N THR A 697 -47.66 44.37 -17.02
CA THR A 697 -48.14 45.21 -18.12
C THR A 697 -47.23 46.43 -18.29
N ILE A 698 -46.72 46.65 -19.52
CA ILE A 698 -45.79 47.73 -19.85
C ILE A 698 -46.18 48.38 -21.19
N PRO A 699 -46.28 49.72 -21.28
CA PRO A 699 -46.43 50.43 -22.55
C PRO A 699 -45.30 50.12 -23.56
N LEU A 700 -45.60 50.05 -24.85
CA LEU A 700 -44.64 49.60 -25.87
C LEU A 700 -43.39 50.49 -25.97
N ASP A 701 -43.58 51.81 -25.83
CA ASP A 701 -42.51 52.82 -25.81
C ASP A 701 -41.57 52.64 -24.60
N ALA A 702 -42.14 52.38 -23.42
CA ALA A 702 -41.39 52.11 -22.21
C ALA A 702 -40.67 50.74 -22.24
N LYS A 703 -41.27 49.74 -22.90
CA LYS A 703 -40.71 48.38 -23.01
C LYS A 703 -39.35 48.40 -23.72
N ARG A 704 -39.26 49.07 -24.88
CA ARG A 704 -38.00 49.15 -25.64
C ARG A 704 -36.89 49.85 -24.84
N LYS A 705 -37.22 50.96 -24.15
CA LYS A 705 -36.26 51.68 -23.32
C LYS A 705 -35.80 50.85 -22.12
N LEU A 706 -36.72 50.10 -21.51
CA LEU A 706 -36.42 49.19 -20.40
C LEU A 706 -35.49 48.04 -20.83
N GLU A 707 -35.71 47.45 -22.00
CA GLU A 707 -34.83 46.40 -22.54
C GLU A 707 -33.40 46.90 -22.77
N ILE A 708 -33.24 48.10 -23.32
CA ILE A 708 -31.91 48.72 -23.52
C ILE A 708 -31.20 48.93 -22.18
N LEU A 709 -31.89 49.43 -21.15
CA LEU A 709 -31.34 49.59 -19.81
C LEU A 709 -30.98 48.24 -19.18
N LYS A 710 -31.87 47.24 -19.31
CA LYS A 710 -31.65 45.88 -18.79
C LYS A 710 -30.40 45.27 -19.41
N ASP A 711 -30.27 45.31 -20.73
CA ASP A 711 -29.09 44.77 -21.44
C ASP A 711 -27.80 45.45 -20.99
N SER A 712 -27.79 46.79 -20.96
CA SER A 712 -26.59 47.55 -20.59
C SER A 712 -26.17 47.32 -19.15
N PHE A 713 -27.13 47.23 -18.21
CA PHE A 713 -26.81 46.98 -16.81
C PHE A 713 -26.42 45.53 -16.57
N MET A 714 -27.00 44.55 -17.27
CA MET A 714 -26.54 43.17 -17.22
C MET A 714 -25.06 43.06 -17.60
N VAL A 715 -24.63 43.77 -18.66
CA VAL A 715 -23.21 43.81 -19.04
C VAL A 715 -22.32 44.37 -17.91
N LEU A 716 -22.79 45.39 -17.18
CA LEU A 716 -22.07 45.96 -16.04
C LEU A 716 -22.07 45.04 -14.81
N LEU A 717 -23.16 44.29 -14.58
CA LEU A 717 -23.25 43.28 -13.53
C LEU A 717 -22.34 42.08 -13.82
N ASP A 718 -22.32 41.61 -15.07
CA ASP A 718 -21.39 40.58 -15.52
C ASP A 718 -19.95 41.07 -15.32
N LEU A 719 -19.64 42.32 -15.67
CA LEU A 719 -18.31 42.90 -15.41
C LEU A 719 -17.99 42.90 -13.90
N ARG A 720 -18.95 43.28 -13.05
CA ARG A 720 -18.79 43.25 -11.58
C ARG A 720 -18.49 41.85 -11.05
N GLU A 721 -19.16 40.82 -11.56
CA GLU A 721 -18.96 39.43 -11.15
C GLU A 721 -17.61 38.88 -11.62
N ASN A 722 -17.15 39.32 -12.79
CA ASN A 722 -15.85 38.92 -13.35
C ASN A 722 -14.67 39.71 -12.77
N LEU A 723 -14.90 40.87 -12.15
CA LEU A 723 -13.91 41.64 -11.41
C LEU A 723 -13.75 41.08 -9.98
N GLU A 724 -13.10 39.92 -9.85
CA GLU A 724 -12.84 39.30 -8.54
C GLU A 724 -11.90 40.16 -7.68
N PRO A 725 -12.39 40.71 -6.55
CA PRO A 725 -11.55 41.53 -5.68
C PRO A 725 -10.38 40.71 -5.11
N ASN A 726 -10.65 39.44 -4.76
CA ASN A 726 -9.69 38.53 -4.13
C ASN A 726 -8.49 38.18 -5.02
N LYS A 727 -8.64 38.20 -6.36
CA LYS A 727 -7.51 38.04 -7.28
C LYS A 727 -6.49 39.17 -7.11
N PHE A 728 -6.91 40.40 -6.85
CA PHE A 728 -6.02 41.56 -6.63
C PHE A 728 -5.49 41.67 -5.19
N TYR A 729 -6.17 41.07 -4.20
CA TYR A 729 -5.73 41.06 -2.79
C TYR A 729 -4.74 39.94 -2.46
N LEU A 730 -4.66 38.90 -3.28
CA LEU A 730 -3.65 37.86 -3.14
C LEU A 730 -2.30 38.41 -3.61
N LYS A 731 -1.27 38.32 -2.76
CA LYS A 731 0.14 38.66 -3.05
C LYS A 731 0.73 37.99 -4.31
N ASN A 732 -0.02 37.10 -4.96
CA ASN A 732 0.39 36.27 -6.09
C ASN A 732 -0.04 36.79 -7.46
N VAL A 733 -0.90 37.83 -7.58
CA VAL A 733 -0.90 38.63 -8.81
C VAL A 733 0.38 39.46 -8.74
N GLU A 734 1.40 39.03 -9.49
CA GLU A 734 2.71 39.64 -9.40
C GLU A 734 2.58 41.14 -9.60
N ILE A 735 3.33 41.89 -8.77
CA ILE A 735 3.36 43.36 -8.76
C ILE A 735 3.50 43.95 -10.19
N ALA A 736 4.06 43.16 -11.11
CA ALA A 736 4.26 43.39 -12.53
C ALA A 736 3.04 43.90 -13.32
N GLU A 737 1.83 43.41 -13.09
CA GLU A 737 0.73 43.63 -14.07
C GLU A 737 -0.12 44.87 -13.79
N HIS A 738 0.10 45.46 -12.62
CA HIS A 738 -0.73 46.45 -11.99
C HIS A 738 -0.92 47.74 -12.81
N GLN A 739 0.12 48.21 -13.50
CA GLN A 739 0.04 49.46 -14.29
C GLN A 739 -0.95 49.37 -15.46
N ILE A 740 -0.95 48.27 -16.24
CA ILE A 740 -1.89 48.12 -17.35
C ILE A 740 -3.30 47.81 -16.84
N TYR A 741 -3.45 47.04 -15.76
CA TYR A 741 -4.78 46.82 -15.17
C TYR A 741 -5.39 48.11 -14.64
N PHE A 742 -4.61 48.94 -13.96
CA PHE A 742 -5.05 50.28 -13.55
C PHE A 742 -5.54 51.09 -14.74
N SER A 743 -4.78 51.03 -15.83
CA SER A 743 -5.07 51.73 -17.06
C SER A 743 -6.39 51.30 -17.67
N ILE A 744 -6.61 49.99 -17.74
CA ILE A 744 -7.83 49.38 -18.24
C ILE A 744 -9.02 49.76 -17.35
N ILE A 745 -8.87 49.74 -16.02
CA ILE A 745 -9.92 50.14 -15.09
C ILE A 745 -10.31 51.61 -15.34
N LYS A 746 -9.35 52.51 -15.46
CA LYS A 746 -9.59 53.92 -15.80
C LYS A 746 -10.31 54.07 -17.16
N TYR A 747 -9.86 53.31 -18.15
CA TYR A 747 -10.38 53.31 -19.52
C TYR A 747 -11.85 52.88 -19.61
N LEU A 748 -12.22 51.88 -18.81
CA LEU A 748 -13.60 51.39 -18.70
C LEU A 748 -14.46 52.27 -17.81
N TYR A 749 -13.88 52.89 -16.77
CA TYR A 749 -14.60 53.74 -15.83
C TYR A 749 -15.01 55.08 -16.44
N GLU A 750 -14.11 55.75 -17.17
CA GLU A 750 -14.31 57.09 -17.73
C GLU A 750 -15.66 57.31 -18.45
N PRO A 751 -16.11 56.45 -19.38
CA PRO A 751 -17.36 56.66 -20.09
C PRO A 751 -18.60 56.40 -19.22
N LEU A 752 -18.46 55.68 -18.11
CA LEU A 752 -19.57 55.34 -17.21
C LEU A 752 -19.84 56.40 -16.12
N LEU A 753 -18.95 57.39 -15.99
CA LEU A 753 -18.97 58.36 -14.89
C LEU A 753 -20.30 59.12 -14.79
N GLU A 754 -20.88 59.53 -15.92
CA GLU A 754 -22.17 60.21 -15.94
C GLU A 754 -23.33 59.29 -15.54
N ILE A 755 -23.34 58.05 -16.03
CA ILE A 755 -24.33 57.03 -15.69
C ILE A 755 -24.30 56.76 -14.17
N PHE A 756 -23.11 56.59 -13.61
CA PHE A 756 -22.91 56.40 -12.18
C PHE A 756 -23.43 57.55 -11.34
N LYS A 757 -23.18 58.80 -11.73
CA LYS A 757 -23.71 59.99 -11.04
C LYS A 757 -25.24 60.04 -11.05
N ILE A 758 -25.86 59.73 -12.20
CA ILE A 758 -27.32 59.74 -12.33
C ILE A 758 -27.94 58.64 -11.47
N VAL A 759 -27.40 57.41 -11.53
CA VAL A 759 -27.90 56.29 -10.72
C VAL A 759 -27.75 56.57 -9.23
N PHE A 760 -26.61 57.12 -8.79
CA PHE A 760 -26.41 57.51 -7.40
C PHE A 760 -27.42 58.57 -6.95
N SER A 761 -27.65 59.60 -7.76
CA SER A 761 -28.65 60.65 -7.47
C SER A 761 -30.07 60.08 -7.32
N ILE A 762 -30.44 59.08 -8.14
CA ILE A 762 -31.74 58.41 -8.05
C ILE A 762 -31.84 57.58 -6.76
N LEU A 763 -30.75 56.92 -6.35
CA LEU A 763 -30.72 56.12 -5.12
C LEU A 763 -30.77 56.98 -3.85
N GLU A 764 -30.06 58.11 -3.80
CA GLU A 764 -30.12 59.04 -2.64
C GLU A 764 -31.52 59.63 -2.44
N GLN A 765 -32.21 60.00 -3.53
CA GLN A 765 -33.58 60.54 -3.46
C GLN A 765 -34.60 59.53 -2.86
N LYS A 766 -34.29 58.24 -2.87
CA LYS A 766 -35.12 57.18 -2.26
C LYS A 766 -35.00 57.14 -0.73
N GLU A 767 -33.84 57.52 -0.16
CA GLU A 767 -33.64 57.54 1.30
C GLU A 767 -34.39 58.69 1.98
N GLU A 768 -34.62 59.80 1.28
CA GLU A 768 -35.18 61.01 1.90
C GLU A 768 -36.72 61.16 1.86
N SER A 769 -37.47 60.50 0.95
CA SER A 769 -38.95 60.35 1.01
C SER A 769 -39.65 59.99 -0.33
N PHE A 770 -38.93 59.82 -1.45
CA PHE A 770 -39.57 59.58 -2.75
C PHE A 770 -39.65 58.09 -3.15
N LYS A 771 -40.87 57.54 -3.23
CA LYS A 771 -41.12 56.20 -3.80
C LYS A 771 -41.29 56.30 -5.33
N ILE A 772 -40.24 56.02 -6.10
CA ILE A 772 -40.38 55.69 -7.53
C ILE A 772 -41.18 54.38 -7.60
N VAL A 773 -42.45 54.46 -8.02
CA VAL A 773 -43.42 53.35 -7.92
C VAL A 773 -43.16 52.25 -8.98
N SER A 774 -42.73 52.61 -10.20
CA SER A 774 -42.34 51.65 -11.22
C SER A 774 -41.53 52.29 -12.35
N LEU A 775 -40.36 51.74 -12.69
CA LEU A 775 -39.48 52.25 -13.75
C LEU A 775 -40.18 52.40 -15.12
N PRO A 776 -41.05 51.47 -15.58
CA PRO A 776 -41.75 51.63 -16.85
C PRO A 776 -42.69 52.84 -16.90
N LYS A 777 -43.26 53.26 -15.75
CA LYS A 777 -44.07 54.48 -15.68
C LYS A 777 -43.23 55.69 -16.06
N TYR A 778 -41.99 55.76 -15.57
CA TYR A 778 -41.08 56.89 -15.78
C TYR A 778 -40.34 56.87 -17.13
N LEU A 779 -40.40 55.74 -17.85
CA LEU A 779 -39.88 55.62 -19.22
C LEU A 779 -40.93 55.91 -20.30
N SER A 780 -42.21 55.95 -19.94
CA SER A 780 -43.32 56.18 -20.86
C SER A 780 -43.48 57.67 -21.18
N ASP A 781 -43.38 58.01 -22.46
CA ASP A 781 -43.53 59.40 -22.92
C ASP A 781 -44.98 59.88 -22.72
N GLU A 782 -45.95 58.98 -22.92
CA GLU A 782 -47.39 59.24 -22.68
C GLU A 782 -47.68 59.59 -21.21
N LYS A 783 -47.05 58.90 -20.26
CA LYS A 783 -47.24 59.18 -18.82
C LYS A 783 -46.59 60.50 -18.40
N HIS A 784 -45.46 60.86 -19.01
CA HIS A 784 -44.80 62.13 -18.77
C HIS A 784 -45.66 63.31 -19.21
N GLU A 785 -46.23 63.25 -20.43
CA GLU A 785 -47.13 64.29 -20.94
C GLU A 785 -48.41 64.44 -20.10
N ASN A 786 -48.97 63.32 -19.63
CA ASN A 786 -50.14 63.33 -18.74
C ASN A 786 -49.86 64.03 -17.40
N ASN A 787 -48.66 63.85 -16.83
CA ASN A 787 -48.27 64.54 -15.59
C ASN A 787 -48.14 66.06 -15.79
N PHE A 788 -47.63 66.52 -16.94
CA PHE A 788 -47.59 67.96 -17.24
C PHE A 788 -48.99 68.58 -17.37
N LYS A 789 -49.93 67.88 -18.04
CA LYS A 789 -51.33 68.32 -18.13
C LYS A 789 -51.97 68.43 -16.74
N GLN A 790 -51.76 67.43 -15.87
CA GLN A 790 -52.28 67.41 -14.51
C GLN A 790 -51.68 68.51 -13.62
N ILE A 791 -50.40 68.87 -13.80
CA ILE A 791 -49.79 70.02 -13.11
C ILE A 791 -50.52 71.31 -13.49
N GLN A 792 -50.76 71.53 -14.78
CA GLN A 792 -51.47 72.71 -15.27
C GLN A 792 -52.91 72.77 -14.74
N GLU A 793 -53.61 71.63 -14.69
CA GLU A 793 -54.95 71.51 -14.11
C GLU A 793 -54.96 71.86 -12.61
N ILE A 794 -54.07 71.28 -11.80
CA ILE A 794 -53.98 71.56 -10.36
C ILE A 794 -53.59 73.04 -10.11
N GLU A 795 -52.67 73.61 -10.88
CA GLU A 795 -52.30 75.03 -10.77
C GLU A 795 -53.48 75.95 -11.09
N ASN A 796 -54.33 75.58 -12.05
CA ASN A 796 -55.55 76.32 -12.37
C ASN A 796 -56.62 76.15 -11.28
N GLU A 797 -56.80 74.95 -10.72
CA GLU A 797 -57.73 74.70 -9.61
C GLU A 797 -57.35 75.48 -8.34
N ILE A 798 -56.06 75.55 -8.01
CA ILE A 798 -55.57 76.39 -6.89
C ILE A 798 -55.93 77.86 -7.13
N LYS A 799 -55.67 78.39 -8.33
CA LYS A 799 -56.02 79.78 -8.70
C LYS A 799 -57.52 80.05 -8.62
N GLU A 800 -58.36 79.10 -9.06
CA GLU A 800 -59.81 79.21 -8.97
C GLU A 800 -60.32 79.19 -7.51
N HIS A 801 -59.75 78.32 -6.66
CA HIS A 801 -60.17 78.24 -5.27
C HIS A 801 -59.77 79.48 -4.47
N LEU A 802 -58.58 80.05 -4.73
CA LEU A 802 -58.16 81.31 -4.13
C LEU A 802 -59.03 82.50 -4.59
N THR A 803 -59.43 82.54 -5.87
CA THR A 803 -60.32 83.59 -6.40
C THR A 803 -61.77 83.45 -5.91
N LYS A 804 -62.21 82.24 -5.56
CA LYS A 804 -63.52 81.96 -4.93
C LYS A 804 -63.56 82.26 -3.41
N GLY A 805 -62.49 82.83 -2.83
CA GLY A 805 -62.46 83.34 -1.45
C GLY A 805 -62.03 82.33 -0.37
N PHE A 806 -61.45 81.18 -0.76
CA PHE A 806 -60.85 80.25 0.20
C PHE A 806 -59.53 80.82 0.74
N ILE A 807 -59.27 80.61 2.04
CA ILE A 807 -57.99 80.97 2.66
C ILE A 807 -56.92 79.99 2.15
N ASP A 808 -55.74 80.53 1.81
CA ASP A 808 -54.59 79.79 1.26
C ASP A 808 -54.16 78.58 2.12
N ASP A 809 -54.49 78.65 3.41
CA ASP A 809 -54.15 77.67 4.43
C ASP A 809 -55.26 76.65 4.75
N SER A 810 -56.35 76.68 3.97
CA SER A 810 -57.45 75.70 4.07
C SER A 810 -56.99 74.30 3.69
N ASP A 811 -57.57 73.29 4.32
CA ASP A 811 -57.20 71.88 4.10
C ASP A 811 -57.25 71.48 2.62
N LYS A 812 -58.21 72.03 1.86
CA LYS A 812 -58.38 71.75 0.43
C LYS A 812 -57.28 72.37 -0.44
N VAL A 813 -56.84 73.60 -0.14
CA VAL A 813 -55.71 74.25 -0.86
C VAL A 813 -54.38 73.63 -0.45
N LYS A 814 -54.19 73.30 0.83
CA LYS A 814 -53.01 72.54 1.30
C LYS A 814 -52.87 71.18 0.62
N TRP A 815 -53.97 70.44 0.49
CA TRP A 815 -53.98 69.16 -0.22
C TRP A 815 -53.62 69.31 -1.72
N LEU A 816 -54.14 70.34 -2.39
CA LEU A 816 -53.80 70.63 -3.79
C LEU A 816 -52.33 71.05 -3.95
N LYS A 817 -51.79 71.87 -3.05
CA LYS A 817 -50.36 72.25 -3.04
C LYS A 817 -49.45 71.04 -2.82
N ASN A 818 -49.76 70.19 -1.84
CA ASN A 818 -49.00 68.94 -1.62
C ASN A 818 -49.09 68.01 -2.83
N SER A 819 -50.27 67.91 -3.47
CA SER A 819 -50.45 67.13 -4.70
C SER A 819 -49.64 67.71 -5.86
N LEU A 820 -49.58 69.04 -5.98
CA LEU A 820 -48.77 69.74 -6.98
C LEU A 820 -47.27 69.49 -6.76
N GLU A 821 -46.80 69.56 -5.52
CA GLU A 821 -45.41 69.25 -5.15
C GLU A 821 -45.05 67.79 -5.51
N HIS A 822 -45.93 66.83 -5.18
CA HIS A 822 -45.75 65.44 -5.59
C HIS A 822 -45.67 65.26 -7.11
N ARG A 823 -46.50 65.97 -7.88
CA ARG A 823 -46.49 65.90 -9.36
C ARG A 823 -45.26 66.56 -9.97
N LYS A 824 -44.82 67.69 -9.43
CA LYS A 824 -43.58 68.38 -9.85
C LYS A 824 -42.36 67.50 -9.60
N ALA A 825 -42.32 66.80 -8.47
CA ALA A 825 -41.25 65.85 -8.20
C ALA A 825 -41.32 64.59 -9.08
N ASP A 826 -42.51 64.10 -9.42
CA ASP A 826 -42.67 63.04 -10.42
C ASP A 826 -42.03 63.45 -11.76
N VAL A 827 -42.26 64.69 -12.23
CA VAL A 827 -41.63 65.22 -13.46
C VAL A 827 -40.10 65.28 -13.36
N LEU A 828 -39.54 65.67 -12.21
CA LEU A 828 -38.10 65.63 -11.98
C LEU A 828 -37.54 64.19 -12.10
N ASN A 829 -38.26 63.21 -11.55
CA ASN A 829 -37.89 61.78 -11.66
C ASN A 829 -37.96 61.28 -13.11
N PHE A 830 -38.98 61.70 -13.88
CA PHE A 830 -39.05 61.41 -15.32
C PHE A 830 -37.85 61.97 -16.07
N GLN A 831 -37.43 63.20 -15.75
CA GLN A 831 -36.26 63.82 -16.37
C GLN A 831 -34.97 63.06 -16.04
N LEU A 832 -34.76 62.69 -14.76
CA LEU A 832 -33.59 61.93 -14.34
C LEU A 832 -33.51 60.55 -15.01
N ILE A 833 -34.62 59.80 -15.04
CA ILE A 833 -34.68 58.48 -15.66
C ILE A 833 -34.55 58.57 -17.19
N ARG A 834 -35.11 59.61 -17.81
CA ARG A 834 -34.94 59.86 -19.24
C ARG A 834 -33.49 60.20 -19.58
N THR A 835 -32.82 61.03 -18.78
CA THR A 835 -31.40 61.34 -18.95
C THR A 835 -30.55 60.09 -18.75
N LEU A 836 -30.87 59.22 -17.79
CA LEU A 836 -30.21 57.92 -17.62
C LEU A 836 -30.32 57.07 -18.88
N PHE A 837 -31.53 56.92 -19.43
CA PHE A 837 -31.76 56.16 -20.66
C PHE A 837 -30.94 56.72 -21.83
N MET A 838 -31.03 58.03 -22.09
CA MET A 838 -30.31 58.68 -23.19
C MET A 838 -28.80 58.46 -23.07
N LYS A 839 -28.25 58.58 -21.86
CA LYS A 839 -26.82 58.38 -21.60
C LYS A 839 -26.40 56.93 -21.74
N VAL A 840 -27.22 55.99 -21.27
CA VAL A 840 -26.95 54.57 -21.48
C VAL A 840 -26.96 54.23 -22.97
N GLU A 841 -27.92 54.74 -23.74
CA GLU A 841 -28.00 54.50 -25.18
C GLU A 841 -26.80 55.09 -25.93
N GLU A 842 -26.37 56.30 -25.58
CA GLU A 842 -25.18 56.97 -26.14
C GLU A 842 -23.89 56.18 -25.86
N ILE A 843 -23.72 55.67 -24.64
CA ILE A 843 -22.46 55.09 -24.17
C ILE A 843 -22.35 53.58 -24.44
N LYS A 844 -23.47 52.86 -24.58
CA LYS A 844 -23.50 51.38 -24.66
C LYS A 844 -22.52 50.82 -25.70
N GLU A 845 -22.59 51.29 -26.93
CA GLU A 845 -21.77 50.75 -28.02
C GLU A 845 -20.28 51.04 -27.80
N MET A 846 -19.93 52.28 -27.42
CA MET A 846 -18.55 52.65 -27.09
C MET A 846 -18.02 51.79 -25.94
N PHE A 847 -18.80 51.58 -24.89
CA PHE A 847 -18.39 50.80 -23.73
C PHE A 847 -18.14 49.33 -24.09
N LEU A 848 -19.02 48.71 -24.89
CA LEU A 848 -18.82 47.34 -25.38
C LEU A 848 -17.51 47.21 -26.17
N VAL A 849 -17.22 48.17 -27.06
CA VAL A 849 -15.97 48.18 -27.84
C VAL A 849 -14.75 48.33 -26.92
N ARG A 850 -14.81 49.23 -25.91
CA ARG A 850 -13.74 49.38 -24.92
C ARG A 850 -13.53 48.12 -24.07
N MET A 851 -14.60 47.39 -23.73
CA MET A 851 -14.50 46.12 -23.03
C MET A 851 -13.83 45.04 -23.88
N GLU A 852 -14.22 44.89 -25.14
CA GLU A 852 -13.60 43.91 -26.05
C GLU A 852 -12.12 44.21 -26.26
N PHE A 853 -11.76 45.48 -26.48
CA PHE A 853 -10.36 45.91 -26.50
C PHE A 853 -9.60 45.55 -25.21
N SER A 854 -10.21 45.77 -24.05
CA SER A 854 -9.62 45.45 -22.75
C SER A 854 -9.39 43.95 -22.58
N LYS A 855 -10.34 43.11 -23.01
CA LYS A 855 -10.19 41.64 -23.02
C LYS A 855 -9.03 41.21 -23.92
N ILE A 856 -8.90 41.82 -25.10
CA ILE A 856 -7.80 41.54 -26.04
C ILE A 856 -6.45 41.84 -25.39
N ILE A 857 -6.30 42.98 -24.71
CA ILE A 857 -5.07 43.31 -23.98
C ILE A 857 -4.81 42.29 -22.87
N ILE A 858 -5.80 42.00 -22.03
CA ILE A 858 -5.63 41.07 -20.90
C ILE A 858 -5.18 39.69 -21.39
N ASN A 859 -5.81 39.18 -22.45
CA ASN A 859 -5.42 37.91 -23.07
C ASN A 859 -3.98 37.96 -23.59
N PHE A 860 -3.58 39.06 -24.23
CA PHE A 860 -2.21 39.23 -24.69
C PHE A 860 -1.20 39.27 -23.52
N LEU A 861 -1.52 39.95 -22.42
CA LEU A 861 -0.68 39.96 -21.21
C LEU A 861 -0.54 38.56 -20.60
N ILE A 862 -1.61 37.75 -20.60
CA ILE A 862 -1.58 36.36 -20.14
C ILE A 862 -0.61 35.54 -21.01
N GLU A 863 -0.61 35.73 -22.33
CA GLU A 863 0.35 35.06 -23.22
C GLU A 863 1.79 35.52 -22.99
N LEU A 864 2.03 36.82 -22.72
CA LEU A 864 3.36 37.33 -22.38
C LEU A 864 3.93 36.72 -21.09
N LYS A 865 3.09 36.45 -20.08
CA LYS A 865 3.53 35.77 -18.85
C LYS A 865 4.13 34.40 -19.11
N LYS A 866 3.62 33.69 -20.13
CA LYS A 866 4.12 32.36 -20.50
C LYS A 866 5.55 32.41 -21.07
N VAL A 867 6.00 33.57 -21.52
CA VAL A 867 7.40 33.84 -21.88
C VAL A 867 8.20 34.15 -20.61
N HIS A 868 7.76 35.16 -19.86
CA HIS A 868 8.34 35.54 -18.59
C HIS A 868 7.37 36.36 -17.74
N ARG A 869 7.36 36.09 -16.43
CA ARG A 869 6.43 36.65 -15.45
C ARG A 869 6.48 38.19 -15.31
N ASN A 870 7.66 38.80 -15.46
CA ASN A 870 7.84 40.26 -15.43
C ASN A 870 7.62 40.95 -16.79
N LEU A 871 7.46 40.20 -17.89
CA LEU A 871 7.33 40.78 -19.23
C LEU A 871 6.04 41.62 -19.42
N PRO A 872 4.88 41.27 -18.83
CA PRO A 872 3.71 42.13 -18.83
C PRO A 872 3.93 43.51 -18.22
N ALA A 873 4.79 43.63 -17.20
CA ALA A 873 5.10 44.93 -16.59
C ALA A 873 5.75 45.88 -17.59
N VAL A 874 6.64 45.34 -18.42
CA VAL A 874 7.35 46.09 -19.45
C VAL A 874 6.39 46.64 -20.49
N PHE A 875 5.35 45.87 -20.86
CA PHE A 875 4.39 46.31 -21.87
C PHE A 875 3.77 47.68 -21.56
N SER A 876 3.58 48.00 -20.28
CA SER A 876 3.01 49.28 -19.83
C SER A 876 3.82 50.51 -20.28
N GLN A 877 5.15 50.37 -20.24
CA GLN A 877 6.10 51.42 -20.63
C GLN A 877 6.21 51.54 -22.17
N PHE A 878 5.76 50.51 -22.89
CA PHE A 878 5.80 50.42 -24.34
C PHE A 878 4.43 50.60 -25.00
N ILE A 879 3.36 50.89 -24.24
CA ILE A 879 2.04 51.18 -24.83
C ILE A 879 2.15 52.31 -25.87
N GLY A 880 2.97 53.35 -25.58
CA GLY A 880 3.24 54.47 -26.49
C GLY A 880 4.18 54.18 -27.65
N ASN A 881 4.91 53.06 -27.62
CA ASN A 881 5.84 52.66 -28.67
C ASN A 881 5.79 51.14 -28.87
N ILE A 882 4.58 50.64 -29.14
CA ILE A 882 4.31 49.20 -29.25
C ILE A 882 5.12 48.57 -30.39
N GLU A 883 5.52 49.37 -31.39
CA GLU A 883 6.37 48.97 -32.51
C GLU A 883 7.68 48.34 -32.05
N MET A 884 8.29 48.87 -30.98
CA MET A 884 9.59 48.42 -30.47
C MET A 884 9.49 47.30 -29.42
N PHE A 885 8.29 46.92 -29.00
CA PHE A 885 8.11 45.94 -27.92
C PHE A 885 8.55 44.52 -28.30
N ASP A 886 8.60 44.19 -29.60
CA ASP A 886 9.10 42.90 -30.08
C ASP A 886 10.58 42.69 -29.75
N LYS A 887 11.38 43.77 -29.73
CA LYS A 887 12.80 43.74 -29.31
C LYS A 887 12.94 43.46 -27.82
N GLU A 888 12.01 43.92 -26.99
CA GLU A 888 12.03 43.59 -25.56
C GLU A 888 11.69 42.12 -25.31
N ILE A 889 10.81 41.53 -26.12
CA ILE A 889 10.57 40.08 -26.08
C ILE A 889 11.87 39.32 -26.40
N ASP A 890 12.64 39.75 -27.41
CA ASP A 890 13.94 39.14 -27.72
C ASP A 890 14.95 39.32 -26.58
N ASN A 891 15.03 40.51 -26.00
CA ASN A 891 15.93 40.82 -24.89
C ASN A 891 15.65 39.90 -23.69
N PHE A 892 14.39 39.67 -23.35
CA PHE A 892 14.01 38.70 -22.32
C PHE A 892 14.42 37.27 -22.71
N ILE A 893 14.18 36.84 -23.95
CA ILE A 893 14.59 35.51 -24.42
C ILE A 893 16.11 35.35 -24.37
N GLU A 894 16.87 36.39 -24.68
CA GLU A 894 18.34 36.40 -24.63
C GLU A 894 18.86 36.36 -23.19
N GLN A 895 18.24 37.11 -22.27
CA GLN A 895 18.56 37.02 -20.84
C GLN A 895 18.23 35.62 -20.29
N ILE A 896 17.10 35.03 -20.69
CA ILE A 896 16.74 33.64 -20.35
C ILE A 896 17.75 32.65 -20.97
N LYS A 897 18.21 32.88 -22.20
CA LYS A 897 19.24 32.07 -22.87
C LYS A 897 20.57 32.16 -22.13
N ASN A 898 20.97 33.34 -21.66
CA ASN A 898 22.18 33.52 -20.87
C ASN A 898 22.08 32.77 -19.54
N VAL A 899 20.94 32.81 -18.87
CA VAL A 899 20.68 32.00 -17.66
C VAL A 899 20.65 30.49 -17.98
N GLN A 900 20.13 30.09 -19.15
CA GLN A 900 20.17 28.70 -19.62
C GLN A 900 21.59 28.21 -19.92
N ASN A 901 22.43 29.04 -20.56
CA ASN A 901 23.84 28.73 -20.84
C ASN A 901 24.66 28.52 -19.56
N LEU A 902 24.27 29.19 -18.47
CA LEU A 902 24.84 29.00 -17.13
C LEU A 902 24.32 27.72 -16.44
N GLY A 903 23.46 26.94 -17.09
CA GLY A 903 22.94 25.66 -16.60
C GLY A 903 21.76 25.78 -15.62
N PHE A 904 21.17 26.97 -15.50
CA PHE A 904 20.16 27.28 -14.49
C PHE A 904 18.71 27.07 -14.97
N ILE A 905 18.51 26.89 -16.28
CA ILE A 905 17.22 26.56 -16.91
C ILE A 905 17.44 25.37 -17.84
N LEU A 906 16.49 24.43 -17.88
CA LEU A 906 16.55 23.29 -18.79
C LEU A 906 16.41 23.76 -20.25
N LEU A 907 17.12 23.11 -21.18
CA LEU A 907 17.02 23.42 -22.61
C LEU A 907 15.57 23.31 -23.12
N SER A 908 14.80 22.34 -22.63
CA SER A 908 13.38 22.15 -22.98
C SER A 908 12.49 23.30 -22.48
N GLU A 909 12.78 23.85 -21.31
CA GLU A 909 12.07 24.99 -20.75
C GLU A 909 12.40 26.27 -21.54
N PHE A 910 13.67 26.48 -21.87
CA PHE A 910 14.09 27.56 -22.76
C PHE A 910 13.41 27.48 -24.13
N GLU A 911 13.42 26.32 -24.78
CA GLU A 911 12.77 26.16 -26.09
C GLU A 911 11.25 26.36 -26.01
N THR A 912 10.62 26.00 -24.89
CA THR A 912 9.20 26.29 -24.66
C THR A 912 8.95 27.79 -24.55
N ARG A 913 9.71 28.50 -23.70
CA ARG A 913 9.58 29.97 -23.53
C ARG A 913 9.92 30.73 -24.81
N LYS A 914 10.91 30.27 -25.56
CA LYS A 914 11.28 30.81 -26.87
C LYS A 914 10.17 30.61 -27.90
N LYS A 915 9.54 29.43 -27.95
CA LYS A 915 8.36 29.19 -28.78
C LYS A 915 7.21 30.11 -28.39
N ARG A 916 6.92 30.26 -27.09
CA ARG A 916 5.93 31.22 -26.60
C ARG A 916 6.26 32.66 -26.97
N GLY A 917 7.55 33.03 -26.96
CA GLY A 917 8.00 34.33 -27.41
C GLY A 917 7.72 34.59 -28.89
N ILE A 918 7.89 33.57 -29.75
CA ILE A 918 7.53 33.65 -31.17
C ILE A 918 6.01 33.80 -31.34
N GLU A 919 5.22 33.01 -30.62
CA GLU A 919 3.75 33.10 -30.64
C GLU A 919 3.25 34.47 -30.17
N ALA A 920 3.83 35.01 -29.08
CA ALA A 920 3.51 36.33 -28.57
C ALA A 920 3.86 37.44 -29.59
N LYS A 921 4.98 37.30 -30.31
CA LYS A 921 5.34 38.24 -31.38
C LYS A 921 4.38 38.18 -32.57
N GLN A 922 3.91 36.99 -32.94
CA GLN A 922 2.89 36.85 -34.00
C GLN A 922 1.57 37.51 -33.58
N GLN A 923 1.15 37.32 -32.34
CA GLN A 923 -0.03 38.01 -31.79
C GLN A 923 0.19 39.54 -31.78
N LEU A 924 1.34 40.01 -31.31
CA LEU A 924 1.70 41.42 -31.32
C LEU A 924 1.66 42.01 -32.74
N TYR A 925 2.14 41.28 -33.75
CA TYR A 925 2.05 41.69 -35.15
C TYR A 925 0.59 41.80 -35.62
N GLY A 926 -0.25 40.83 -35.28
CA GLY A 926 -1.69 40.87 -35.55
C GLY A 926 -2.36 42.09 -34.90
N LEU A 927 -2.05 42.36 -33.63
CA LEU A 927 -2.54 43.53 -32.90
C LEU A 927 -2.06 44.85 -33.52
N LYS A 928 -0.80 44.94 -33.93
CA LYS A 928 -0.22 46.10 -34.64
C LYS A 928 -0.91 46.38 -35.97
N SER A 929 -1.30 45.33 -36.69
CA SER A 929 -1.98 45.46 -37.98
C SER A 929 -3.46 45.88 -37.86
N ASN A 930 -4.04 45.82 -36.66
CA ASN A 930 -5.41 46.22 -36.41
C ASN A 930 -5.49 47.71 -36.07
N HIS A 931 -6.01 48.51 -37.02
CA HIS A 931 -6.15 49.96 -36.85
C HIS A 931 -6.98 50.35 -35.62
N MET A 932 -8.12 49.70 -35.40
CA MET A 932 -8.98 49.95 -34.25
C MET A 932 -8.25 49.68 -32.93
N PHE A 933 -7.47 48.59 -32.87
CA PHE A 933 -6.68 48.28 -31.69
C PHE A 933 -5.69 49.39 -31.36
N ILE A 934 -4.99 49.93 -32.36
CA ILE A 934 -4.03 51.02 -32.18
C ILE A 934 -4.72 52.33 -31.75
N GLU A 935 -5.89 52.65 -32.29
CA GLU A 935 -6.66 53.81 -31.85
C GLU A 935 -7.10 53.69 -30.39
N HIS A 936 -7.65 52.54 -29.99
CA HIS A 936 -8.03 52.29 -28.60
C HIS A 936 -6.82 52.26 -27.65
N LEU A 937 -5.65 51.80 -28.11
CA LEU A 937 -4.39 51.84 -27.37
C LEU A 937 -3.89 53.27 -27.13
N LYS A 938 -4.03 54.15 -28.12
CA LYS A 938 -3.77 55.59 -27.95
C LYS A 938 -4.75 56.22 -26.96
N GLY A 939 -6.04 55.91 -27.07
CA GLY A 939 -7.05 56.38 -26.12
C GLY A 939 -6.78 55.91 -24.69
N LEU A 940 -6.29 54.68 -24.49
CA LEU A 940 -5.86 54.15 -23.19
C LEU A 940 -4.72 54.99 -22.59
N LEU A 941 -3.71 55.34 -23.40
CA LEU A 941 -2.59 56.21 -22.98
C LEU A 941 -3.05 57.60 -22.58
N GLU A 942 -3.89 58.23 -23.40
CA GLU A 942 -4.41 59.56 -23.13
C GLU A 942 -5.19 59.60 -21.82
N ILE A 943 -6.03 58.59 -21.59
CA ILE A 943 -6.84 58.46 -20.37
C ILE A 943 -5.96 58.21 -19.14
N ASN A 944 -4.85 57.49 -19.28
CA ASN A 944 -3.90 57.29 -18.19
C ASN A 944 -3.16 58.55 -17.77
N GLN A 945 -2.86 59.42 -18.73
CA GLN A 945 -2.20 60.71 -18.51
C GLN A 945 -3.14 61.76 -17.94
N LYS A 946 -4.46 61.58 -18.10
CA LYS A 946 -5.45 62.38 -17.38
C LYS A 946 -5.35 62.03 -15.89
N ASP A 947 -5.23 63.06 -15.07
CA ASP A 947 -5.64 62.99 -13.67
C ASP A 947 -7.15 62.80 -13.65
N ILE A 948 -7.59 61.54 -13.84
CA ILE A 948 -8.90 61.11 -13.37
C ILE A 948 -8.77 61.14 -11.88
N SER A 949 -9.00 62.33 -11.35
CA SER A 949 -8.82 62.60 -9.97
C SER A 949 -9.76 61.70 -9.19
N ILE A 950 -9.18 60.79 -8.41
CA ILE A 950 -9.85 60.21 -7.24
C ILE A 950 -10.24 61.36 -6.27
N SER A 951 -9.79 62.60 -6.51
CA SER A 951 -10.20 63.83 -5.82
C SER A 951 -11.63 64.33 -6.10
N GLY A 952 -12.56 63.46 -6.50
CA GLY A 952 -13.99 63.72 -6.27
C GLY A 952 -14.39 63.52 -4.79
N PHE A 953 -13.47 63.06 -3.94
CA PHE A 953 -13.72 62.63 -2.55
C PHE A 953 -13.55 63.69 -1.45
N LYS A 954 -13.65 64.98 -1.78
CA LYS A 954 -13.92 66.02 -0.78
C LYS A 954 -14.95 66.99 -1.34
N ASN A 955 -16.20 66.55 -1.35
CA ASN A 955 -17.36 67.33 -0.92
C ASN A 955 -18.50 66.38 -0.62
#